data_AF-A0A7J7SWJ6-F1
#
_entry.id   AF-A0A7J7SWJ6-F1
#
_cell.length_a   1.000
_cell.length_b   1.000
_cell.length_c   1.000
_cell.angle_alpha   90.00
_cell.angle_beta   90.00
_cell.angle_gamma   90.00
#
_symmetry.space_group_name_H-M   'P 1'
#
loop_
_entity.id
_entity.type
_entity.pdbx_description
1 polymer ?
#
loop_
_entity_poly.entity_id
_entity_poly.type
_entity_poly.pdbx_seq_one_letter_code
_entity_poly.pdbx_strand_id
1 'polypeptide(L)'
;MEGDGVRWGSEPVSGPGPGGGGMIRDLCRGFGRYRRYLGRLRQNLHETQKFFRDIKGSHSHSCPSSPTGDGGAQRGPAGDVAETGLQAGQLNCISFPPKEEKYLQQIVDCLPCILILGQDCNVKCQLLNLLLGVQVLPTAKLGSEESCKLRRLRFTYGTQTRVSLALPGQYELVHTLVAHQGTWETIPEEDLEVQEDSEDAAHVLAELEVTMHHTLLQEVDVVVAPCQGLRPTVDVLGDVVNDFLPVITYALHKDELSEREEQELQEIREYFSFPIFFFKVPKLGSEIFDSSTRRMESERSPLHRQLIDLGYLSISHCNCGAPGQDTKAQSMLVEQSEKLRHLSTFCHQVLQARLVDAARALNLVHCCCLDICINQAFDMQRDLQITPKRLEYTRKMENELYESLMNIANRKQEEMKDMIVETLTTMKEELLDDAANMEFKDVIVPENGEPVGTREIKCCIRQIQELIISRLNQAVANKLISSVDYLRESFVGTLERCLQSLEKSQDVSVHITSNNLKQILNAAYHVEVTFHSGSSVTRMLWEQIKQIIQRITWVSPPAITLEWKRKVAQEAIESLSASKLAKSICSQFRTRLNSSHEAFAASLRQLEAGHSGRLEKTEDLWLKVRKDHAPRLARLSLESRSLQDVLLHRKPKLGQELGRGQYGVVYLCDNWGGHFPCALKSVVPPDEKHWNDLALEFHYMRWVRSHLHLWEET
;
A
#
# COMPACT_ATOMS: atom_id res chain seq x y z
N MET A 1 31.72 10.51 -14.03
CA MET A 1 32.80 9.55 -13.75
C MET A 1 32.88 8.61 -14.93
N GLU A 2 34.05 8.54 -15.56
CA GLU A 2 34.35 7.54 -16.59
C GLU A 2 34.25 6.14 -15.97
N GLY A 3 33.56 5.22 -16.64
CA GLY A 3 33.34 3.85 -16.17
C GLY A 3 32.69 2.98 -17.24
N ASP A 4 33.54 2.31 -18.01
CA ASP A 4 33.31 1.09 -18.80
C ASP A 4 32.01 0.98 -19.61
N GLY A 5 32.00 1.69 -20.74
CA GLY A 5 31.18 1.32 -21.89
C GLY A 5 31.64 -0.01 -22.48
N VAL A 6 31.11 -1.13 -21.98
CA VAL A 6 31.24 -2.43 -22.64
C VAL A 6 30.60 -2.31 -24.03
N ARG A 7 31.46 -2.38 -25.05
CA ARG A 7 31.07 -2.41 -26.46
C ARG A 7 30.20 -3.64 -26.69
N TRP A 8 28.91 -3.44 -26.93
CA TRP A 8 27.95 -4.52 -27.20
C TRP A 8 28.29 -5.20 -28.53
N GLY A 9 28.94 -6.35 -28.45
CA GLY A 9 29.23 -7.20 -29.61
C GLY A 9 27.94 -7.71 -30.25
N SER A 10 27.78 -7.45 -31.54
CA SER A 10 26.77 -8.04 -32.40
C SER A 10 26.84 -9.58 -32.33
N GLU A 11 25.69 -10.24 -32.23
CA GLU A 11 25.60 -11.71 -32.28
C GLU A 11 26.21 -12.24 -33.59
N PRO A 12 27.10 -13.25 -33.55
CA PRO A 12 27.61 -13.85 -34.77
C PRO A 12 26.51 -14.74 -35.39
N VAL A 13 26.12 -14.37 -36.61
CA VAL A 13 25.34 -15.23 -37.51
C VAL A 13 26.29 -16.32 -38.01
N SER A 14 25.99 -17.60 -37.78
CA SER A 14 26.80 -18.71 -38.32
C SER A 14 25.95 -19.94 -38.60
N GLY A 15 26.11 -20.48 -39.81
CA GLY A 15 25.32 -21.55 -40.42
C GLY A 15 25.55 -22.97 -39.86
N PRO A 16 24.88 -23.97 -40.44
CA PRO A 16 24.81 -25.32 -39.89
C PRO A 16 26.02 -26.18 -40.30
N GLY A 17 26.76 -26.68 -39.31
CA GLY A 17 27.67 -27.82 -39.45
C GLY A 17 27.02 -29.11 -38.91
N PRO A 18 27.44 -30.30 -39.36
CA PRO A 18 26.70 -31.54 -39.14
C PRO A 18 26.96 -32.18 -37.76
N GLY A 19 25.88 -32.72 -37.17
CA GLY A 19 25.86 -33.90 -36.28
C GLY A 19 26.45 -33.78 -34.87
N GLY A 20 25.59 -33.72 -33.84
CA GLY A 20 25.96 -33.90 -32.42
C GLY A 20 26.13 -32.60 -31.63
N GLY A 21 27.03 -31.71 -32.03
CA GLY A 21 27.35 -30.49 -31.28
C GLY A 21 26.27 -29.39 -31.25
N GLY A 22 25.27 -29.47 -32.15
CA GLY A 22 24.23 -28.44 -32.28
C GLY A 22 23.33 -28.32 -31.05
N MET A 23 22.87 -29.46 -30.50
CA MET A 23 21.96 -29.48 -29.35
C MET A 23 22.63 -28.92 -28.09
N ILE A 24 23.84 -29.38 -27.76
CA ILE A 24 24.59 -28.92 -26.59
C ILE A 24 24.82 -27.41 -26.67
N ARG A 25 25.19 -26.91 -27.86
CA ARG A 25 25.37 -25.47 -28.10
C ARG A 25 24.07 -24.68 -27.89
N ASP A 26 22.94 -25.20 -28.34
CA ASP A 26 21.64 -24.53 -28.17
C ASP A 26 21.18 -24.55 -26.70
N LEU A 27 21.41 -25.64 -25.97
CA LEU A 27 21.19 -25.73 -24.52
C LEU A 27 22.07 -24.73 -23.77
N CYS A 28 23.38 -24.69 -24.04
CA CYS A 28 24.31 -23.73 -23.43
C CYS A 28 23.84 -22.29 -23.68
N ARG A 29 23.41 -21.97 -24.91
CA ARG A 29 22.84 -20.65 -25.25
C ARG A 29 21.57 -20.35 -24.43
N GLY A 30 20.69 -21.34 -24.27
CA GLY A 30 19.46 -21.22 -23.49
C GLY A 30 19.70 -20.92 -22.01
N PHE A 31 20.53 -21.73 -21.35
CA PHE A 31 20.88 -21.57 -19.94
C PHE A 31 21.72 -20.32 -19.68
N GLY A 32 22.72 -20.02 -20.52
CA GLY A 32 23.50 -18.80 -20.43
C GLY A 32 22.65 -17.53 -20.62
N ARG A 33 21.66 -17.58 -21.53
CA ARG A 33 20.66 -16.51 -21.69
C ARG A 33 19.82 -16.35 -20.42
N TYR A 34 19.34 -17.44 -19.84
CA TYR A 34 18.57 -17.42 -18.59
C TYR A 34 19.38 -16.79 -17.46
N ARG A 35 20.62 -17.24 -17.20
CA ARG A 35 21.51 -16.70 -16.15
C ARG A 35 21.71 -15.19 -16.30
N ARG A 36 21.92 -14.70 -17.53
CA ARG A 36 22.07 -13.27 -17.82
C ARG A 36 20.83 -12.46 -17.42
N TYR A 37 19.64 -12.93 -17.78
CA TYR A 37 18.39 -12.23 -17.45
C TYR A 37 17.97 -12.40 -15.99
N LEU A 38 18.28 -13.54 -15.37
CA LEU A 38 18.16 -13.75 -13.92
C LEU A 38 19.02 -12.74 -13.15
N GLY A 39 20.26 -12.48 -13.60
CA GLY A 39 21.12 -11.45 -13.02
C GLY A 39 20.50 -10.04 -13.09
N ARG A 40 19.85 -9.69 -14.21
CA ARG A 40 19.10 -8.42 -14.33
C ARG A 40 17.92 -8.36 -13.38
N LEU A 41 17.15 -9.45 -13.26
CA LEU A 41 16.03 -9.55 -12.32
C LEU A 41 16.51 -9.39 -10.88
N ARG A 42 17.59 -10.08 -10.50
CA ARG A 42 18.22 -10.02 -9.18
C ARG A 42 18.69 -8.60 -8.85
N GLN A 43 19.35 -7.93 -9.79
CA GLN A 43 19.78 -6.54 -9.61
C GLN A 43 18.58 -5.61 -9.39
N ASN A 44 17.53 -5.74 -10.21
CA ASN A 44 16.34 -4.92 -10.10
C ASN A 44 15.63 -5.16 -8.75
N LEU A 45 15.46 -6.42 -8.34
CA LEU A 45 14.91 -6.76 -7.02
C LEU A 45 15.73 -6.17 -5.88
N HIS A 46 17.06 -6.24 -5.96
CA HIS A 46 17.96 -5.68 -4.95
C HIS A 46 17.80 -4.16 -4.82
N GLU A 47 17.76 -3.43 -5.95
CA GLU A 47 17.53 -1.98 -5.95
C GLU A 47 16.14 -1.62 -5.43
N THR A 48 15.12 -2.44 -5.71
CA THR A 48 13.78 -2.29 -5.13
C THR A 48 13.80 -2.46 -3.62
N GLN A 49 14.41 -3.52 -3.10
CA GLN A 49 14.56 -3.72 -1.65
C GLN A 49 15.33 -2.57 -1.00
N LYS A 50 16.38 -2.07 -1.65
CA LYS A 50 17.15 -0.91 -1.20
C LYS A 50 16.31 0.36 -1.16
N PHE A 51 15.52 0.63 -2.21
CA PHE A 51 14.58 1.75 -2.25
C PHE A 51 13.62 1.74 -1.06
N PHE A 52 13.00 0.60 -0.73
CA PHE A 52 12.11 0.51 0.44
C PHE A 52 12.84 0.69 1.78
N ARG A 53 14.10 0.24 1.90
CA ARG A 53 14.92 0.51 3.09
C ARG A 53 15.25 2.00 3.22
N ASP A 54 15.61 2.66 2.12
CA ASP A 54 15.94 4.09 2.10
C ASP A 54 14.75 4.94 2.55
N ILE A 55 13.54 4.61 2.09
CA ILE A 55 12.31 5.31 2.49
C ILE A 55 12.06 5.14 4.00
N LYS A 56 12.15 3.90 4.52
CA LYS A 56 11.97 3.64 5.96
C LYS A 56 13.01 4.36 6.83
N GLY A 57 14.28 4.34 6.43
CA GLY A 57 15.38 5.01 7.15
C GLY A 57 15.32 6.54 7.10
N SER A 58 14.79 7.11 6.03
CA SER A 58 14.60 8.56 5.90
C SER A 58 13.53 9.11 6.85
N HIS A 59 12.59 8.27 7.31
CA HIS A 59 11.51 8.67 8.21
C HIS A 59 11.88 8.58 9.70
N SER A 60 12.72 7.63 10.10
CA SER A 60 13.15 7.46 11.50
C SER A 60 14.00 8.61 12.01
N HIS A 61 14.74 9.29 11.14
CA HIS A 61 15.56 10.46 11.50
C HIS A 61 14.77 11.78 11.61
N SER A 62 13.50 11.81 11.23
CA SER A 62 12.63 13.00 11.26
C SER A 62 11.67 13.06 12.46
N CYS A 63 11.68 12.06 13.35
CA CYS A 63 10.87 12.05 14.57
C CYS A 63 11.77 11.85 15.80
N PRO A 64 11.97 12.86 16.67
CA PRO A 64 12.53 12.60 17.99
C PRO A 64 11.48 11.82 18.79
N SER A 65 11.84 10.62 19.22
CA SER A 65 11.04 9.76 20.09
C SER A 65 10.73 10.47 21.41
N SER A 66 9.46 10.71 21.68
CA SER A 66 8.97 11.03 23.04
C SER A 66 8.87 9.72 23.86
N PRO A 67 9.18 9.76 25.17
CA PRO A 67 9.19 8.56 25.99
C PRO A 67 7.77 8.08 26.25
N THR A 68 7.54 6.79 26.01
CA THR A 68 6.30 6.07 26.25
C THR A 68 5.94 6.08 27.74
N GLY A 69 4.82 6.73 28.08
CA GLY A 69 4.11 6.55 29.33
C GLY A 69 3.09 5.42 29.20
N ASP A 70 3.18 4.47 30.11
CA ASP A 70 2.35 3.28 30.25
C ASP A 70 0.89 3.64 30.62
N GLY A 71 -0.10 2.96 30.02
CA GLY A 71 -1.52 3.21 30.27
C GLY A 71 -2.45 2.40 29.38
N GLY A 72 -2.97 1.29 29.92
CA GLY A 72 -3.78 0.29 29.20
C GLY A 72 -5.12 0.79 28.65
N ALA A 73 -5.53 0.24 27.49
CA ALA A 73 -6.79 0.53 26.83
C ALA A 73 -7.77 -0.66 26.94
N GLN A 74 -8.97 -0.38 27.44
CA GLN A 74 -10.16 -1.23 27.31
C GLN A 74 -10.82 -1.05 25.94
N ARG A 75 -11.30 -2.16 25.37
CA ARG A 75 -12.03 -2.26 24.08
C ARG A 75 -13.51 -1.92 24.24
N GLY A 76 -14.06 -1.17 23.28
CA GLY A 76 -15.50 -0.97 23.05
C GLY A 76 -15.79 -0.79 21.54
N PRO A 77 -17.02 -1.03 21.04
CA PRO A 77 -17.25 -1.75 19.79
C PRO A 77 -17.49 -0.87 18.54
N ALA A 78 -17.39 -1.57 17.40
CA ALA A 78 -17.39 -1.08 16.03
C ALA A 78 -18.66 -0.34 15.57
N GLY A 79 -18.44 0.66 14.70
CA GLY A 79 -19.44 1.29 13.86
C GLY A 79 -18.78 1.83 12.59
N ASP A 80 -19.12 1.24 11.44
CA ASP A 80 -18.64 1.60 10.10
C ASP A 80 -19.15 2.99 9.69
N VAL A 81 -18.24 3.95 9.50
CA VAL A 81 -18.39 5.09 8.57
C VAL A 81 -17.01 5.47 8.04
N ALA A 82 -16.82 5.37 6.73
CA ALA A 82 -15.60 5.77 6.04
C ALA A 82 -15.45 7.31 6.01
N GLU A 83 -14.44 7.85 6.69
CA GLU A 83 -13.96 9.24 6.51
C GLU A 83 -12.43 9.27 6.50
N THR A 84 -11.87 9.74 5.38
CA THR A 84 -10.44 9.88 5.09
C THR A 84 -9.83 11.09 5.82
N GLY A 85 -9.34 10.86 7.03
CA GLY A 85 -8.41 11.77 7.72
C GLY A 85 -6.98 11.53 7.23
N LEU A 86 -6.42 12.48 6.46
CA LEU A 86 -5.07 12.43 5.92
C LEU A 86 -4.02 12.58 7.03
N GLN A 87 -3.52 11.46 7.53
CA GLN A 87 -2.45 11.38 8.50
C GLN A 87 -1.07 11.40 7.83
N ALA A 88 -0.12 12.11 8.43
CA ALA A 88 1.32 12.06 8.11
C ALA A 88 1.96 10.66 8.31
N GLY A 89 1.18 9.66 8.78
CA GLY A 89 1.60 8.26 8.91
C GLY A 89 1.54 7.44 7.61
N GLN A 90 1.08 7.99 6.48
CA GLN A 90 0.81 7.20 5.28
C GLN A 90 2.04 6.75 4.45
N LEU A 91 3.25 7.29 4.68
CA LEU A 91 4.45 6.70 4.07
C LEU A 91 4.97 5.46 4.83
N ASN A 92 4.46 5.18 6.03
CA ASN A 92 4.62 3.85 6.63
C ASN A 92 3.87 2.76 5.85
N CYS A 93 3.05 3.12 4.85
CA CYS A 93 2.27 2.18 4.05
C CYS A 93 2.99 1.69 2.79
N ILE A 94 4.04 2.37 2.31
CA ILE A 94 4.78 1.92 1.13
C ILE A 94 5.86 0.95 1.59
N SER A 95 5.54 -0.35 1.51
CA SER A 95 6.44 -1.43 1.84
C SER A 95 6.42 -2.48 0.74
N PHE A 96 7.51 -3.21 0.60
CA PHE A 96 7.52 -4.39 -0.25
C PHE A 96 6.54 -5.40 0.35
N PRO A 97 5.50 -5.83 -0.38
CA PRO A 97 4.62 -6.91 0.07
C PRO A 97 5.40 -8.19 0.42
N PRO A 98 5.34 -8.71 1.66
CA PRO A 98 6.22 -9.79 2.11
C PRO A 98 6.07 -11.11 1.34
N LYS A 99 4.87 -11.39 0.80
CA LYS A 99 4.61 -12.62 0.04
C LYS A 99 5.34 -12.57 -1.30
N GLU A 100 5.21 -11.44 -2.00
CA GLU A 100 5.84 -11.16 -3.28
C GLU A 100 7.36 -11.06 -3.13
N GLU A 101 7.84 -10.43 -2.06
CA GLU A 101 9.28 -10.38 -1.74
C GLU A 101 9.85 -11.79 -1.57
N LYS A 102 9.23 -12.62 -0.72
CA LYS A 102 9.67 -14.00 -0.49
C LYS A 102 9.65 -14.82 -1.78
N TYR A 103 8.57 -14.71 -2.57
CA TYR A 103 8.42 -15.40 -3.84
C TYR A 103 9.52 -15.01 -4.84
N LEU A 104 9.78 -13.71 -5.00
CA LEU A 104 10.80 -13.21 -5.93
C LEU A 104 12.21 -13.56 -5.45
N GLN A 105 12.45 -13.51 -4.14
CA GLN A 105 13.72 -13.91 -3.52
C GLN A 105 14.02 -15.39 -3.82
N GLN A 106 13.05 -16.27 -3.60
CA GLN A 106 13.16 -17.69 -3.96
C GLN A 106 13.53 -17.88 -5.44
N ILE A 107 12.90 -17.14 -6.35
CA ILE A 107 13.20 -17.25 -7.79
C ILE A 107 14.63 -16.83 -8.12
N VAL A 108 15.12 -15.73 -7.56
CA VAL A 108 16.45 -15.21 -7.89
C VAL A 108 17.57 -16.01 -7.22
N ASP A 109 17.27 -16.76 -6.17
CA ASP A 109 18.23 -17.60 -5.46
C ASP A 109 18.37 -18.99 -6.08
N CYS A 110 17.32 -19.50 -6.73
CA CYS A 110 17.36 -20.79 -7.43
C CYS A 110 18.14 -20.73 -8.75
N LEU A 111 19.06 -21.68 -8.93
CA LEU A 111 19.72 -21.94 -10.21
C LEU A 111 18.99 -23.06 -10.96
N PRO A 112 19.01 -23.05 -12.30
CA PRO A 112 18.35 -24.09 -13.06
C PRO A 112 19.18 -25.38 -13.04
N CYS A 113 18.51 -26.53 -13.06
CA CYS A 113 19.12 -27.84 -13.24
C CYS A 113 18.29 -28.68 -14.23
N ILE A 114 18.90 -29.69 -14.85
CA ILE A 114 18.17 -30.71 -15.60
C ILE A 114 17.94 -31.89 -14.67
N LEU A 115 16.69 -32.22 -14.39
CA LEU A 115 16.33 -33.38 -13.56
C LEU A 115 15.86 -34.53 -14.46
N ILE A 116 16.56 -35.66 -14.40
CA ILE A 116 16.25 -36.87 -15.17
C ILE A 116 15.47 -37.85 -14.29
N LEU A 117 14.21 -38.04 -14.64
CA LEU A 117 13.30 -39.08 -14.16
C LEU A 117 13.16 -40.17 -15.23
N GLY A 118 12.48 -41.28 -14.93
CA GLY A 118 12.21 -42.30 -15.95
C GLY A 118 11.76 -43.65 -15.39
N GLN A 119 11.34 -44.54 -16.29
CA GLN A 119 10.79 -45.87 -15.97
C GLN A 119 11.78 -46.75 -15.21
N ASP A 120 13.04 -46.75 -15.63
CA ASP A 120 14.08 -47.61 -15.06
C ASP A 120 15.44 -46.90 -14.99
N CYS A 121 16.33 -47.46 -14.18
CA CYS A 121 17.68 -46.92 -13.95
C CYS A 121 18.52 -46.85 -15.23
N ASN A 122 18.44 -47.88 -16.09
CA ASN A 122 19.27 -47.97 -17.28
C ASN A 122 18.90 -46.86 -18.29
N VAL A 123 17.62 -46.62 -18.49
CA VAL A 123 17.12 -45.60 -19.43
C VAL A 123 17.44 -44.19 -18.95
N LYS A 124 17.43 -43.94 -17.64
CA LYS A 124 17.93 -42.68 -17.06
C LYS A 124 19.43 -42.48 -17.35
N CYS A 125 20.25 -43.51 -17.13
CA CYS A 125 21.68 -43.48 -17.41
C CYS A 125 21.97 -43.28 -18.92
N GLN A 126 21.23 -43.97 -19.78
CA GLN A 126 21.33 -43.82 -21.23
C GLN A 126 20.98 -42.41 -21.69
N LEU A 127 19.91 -41.82 -21.16
CA LEU A 127 19.55 -40.44 -21.46
C LEU A 127 20.64 -39.46 -21.03
N LEU A 128 21.25 -39.65 -19.85
CA LEU A 128 22.37 -38.81 -19.43
C LEU A 128 23.54 -38.90 -20.41
N ASN A 129 23.93 -40.12 -20.80
CA ASN A 129 25.01 -40.33 -21.76
C ASN A 129 24.70 -39.68 -23.12
N LEU A 130 23.45 -39.75 -23.58
CA LEU A 130 22.99 -39.08 -24.80
C LEU A 130 23.02 -37.55 -24.66
N LEU A 131 22.65 -37.01 -23.50
CA LEU A 131 22.64 -35.57 -23.22
C LEU A 131 24.06 -34.98 -23.19
N LEU A 132 25.00 -35.70 -22.57
CA LEU A 132 26.42 -35.32 -22.50
C LEU A 132 27.18 -35.66 -23.79
N GLY A 133 26.64 -36.56 -24.64
CA GLY A 133 27.33 -37.04 -25.83
C GLY A 133 28.59 -37.87 -25.51
N VAL A 134 28.73 -38.33 -24.27
CA VAL A 134 29.84 -39.14 -23.76
C VAL A 134 29.25 -40.26 -22.91
N GLN A 135 29.78 -41.47 -23.05
CA GLN A 135 29.37 -42.61 -22.22
C GLN A 135 30.10 -42.57 -20.88
N VAL A 136 29.49 -41.94 -19.88
CA VAL A 136 30.05 -41.82 -18.53
C VAL A 136 29.47 -42.86 -17.58
N LEU A 137 28.18 -43.19 -17.76
CA LEU A 137 27.50 -44.22 -16.97
C LEU A 137 27.45 -45.56 -17.72
N PRO A 138 27.51 -46.69 -17.01
CA PRO A 138 27.31 -48.01 -17.59
C PRO A 138 25.87 -48.15 -18.10
N THR A 139 25.70 -48.79 -19.27
CA THR A 139 24.40 -49.01 -19.94
C THR A 139 24.05 -50.48 -20.14
N ALA A 140 24.96 -51.37 -19.76
CA ALA A 140 24.78 -52.82 -19.83
C ALA A 140 24.83 -53.39 -18.41
N LYS A 141 23.68 -53.86 -17.90
CA LYS A 141 23.50 -54.64 -16.67
C LYS A 141 23.49 -53.91 -15.30
N LEU A 142 22.82 -52.75 -15.19
CA LEU A 142 22.15 -52.50 -13.89
C LEU A 142 21.08 -53.59 -13.71
N GLY A 143 20.92 -54.12 -12.48
CA GLY A 143 20.04 -55.26 -12.16
C GLY A 143 18.59 -55.13 -12.65
N SER A 144 17.77 -56.17 -12.45
CA SER A 144 16.33 -56.09 -12.75
C SER A 144 15.69 -54.87 -12.05
N GLU A 145 14.61 -54.31 -12.61
CA GLU A 145 13.92 -53.12 -12.04
C GLU A 145 13.62 -53.25 -10.53
N GLU A 146 13.43 -54.48 -10.03
CA GLU A 146 13.14 -54.79 -8.62
C GLU A 146 14.39 -54.81 -7.70
N SER A 147 15.59 -54.92 -8.26
CA SER A 147 16.87 -55.00 -7.53
C SER A 147 17.78 -53.78 -7.71
N CYS A 148 17.49 -52.90 -8.67
CA CYS A 148 18.28 -51.67 -8.87
C CYS A 148 18.27 -50.78 -7.62
N LYS A 149 19.45 -50.46 -7.09
CA LYS A 149 19.65 -49.59 -5.91
C LYS A 149 20.37 -48.29 -6.26
N LEU A 150 20.16 -47.80 -7.48
CA LEU A 150 20.78 -46.57 -7.97
C LEU A 150 20.51 -45.40 -7.01
N ARG A 151 21.58 -44.85 -6.44
CA ARG A 151 21.51 -43.62 -5.64
C ARG A 151 21.31 -42.40 -6.54
N ARG A 152 20.96 -41.26 -5.96
CA ARG A 152 20.88 -40.01 -6.71
C ARG A 152 22.28 -39.67 -7.26
N LEU A 153 22.34 -39.25 -8.52
CA LEU A 153 23.59 -38.80 -9.14
C LEU A 153 23.51 -37.31 -9.45
N ARG A 154 24.58 -36.58 -9.19
CA ARG A 154 24.67 -35.14 -9.49
C ARG A 154 25.92 -34.86 -10.30
N PHE A 155 25.74 -34.36 -11.51
CA PHE A 155 26.82 -33.99 -12.41
C PHE A 155 27.00 -32.47 -12.42
N THR A 156 28.21 -32.02 -12.11
CA THR A 156 28.57 -30.60 -12.00
C THR A 156 29.87 -30.32 -12.78
N TYR A 157 30.12 -29.04 -13.05
CA TYR A 157 31.35 -28.66 -13.75
C TYR A 157 32.59 -28.78 -12.86
N GLY A 158 33.62 -29.42 -13.40
CA GLY A 158 34.97 -29.45 -12.82
C GLY A 158 36.04 -29.29 -13.89
N THR A 159 37.22 -28.81 -13.51
CA THR A 159 38.40 -28.81 -14.40
C THR A 159 39.01 -30.19 -14.55
N GLN A 160 38.73 -31.09 -13.60
CA GLN A 160 39.15 -32.48 -13.58
C GLN A 160 37.94 -33.36 -13.30
N THR A 161 37.97 -34.59 -13.80
CA THR A 161 36.95 -35.58 -13.49
C THR A 161 37.21 -36.16 -12.10
N ARG A 162 36.28 -35.95 -11.17
CA ARG A 162 36.32 -36.52 -9.82
C ARG A 162 34.94 -37.02 -9.42
N VAL A 163 34.93 -38.16 -8.75
CA VAL A 163 33.74 -38.77 -8.15
C VAL A 163 33.89 -38.70 -6.63
N SER A 164 32.83 -38.29 -5.94
CA SER A 164 32.76 -38.23 -4.49
C SER A 164 31.36 -38.61 -4.02
N LEU A 165 31.28 -39.15 -2.81
CA LEU A 165 30.00 -39.45 -2.17
C LEU A 165 29.69 -38.33 -1.17
N ALA A 166 28.55 -37.67 -1.30
CA ALA A 166 28.22 -36.51 -0.47
C ALA A 166 26.78 -36.57 0.05
N LEU A 167 26.58 -36.08 1.27
CA LEU A 167 25.23 -35.76 1.75
C LEU A 167 24.76 -34.47 1.07
N PRO A 168 23.48 -34.37 0.64
CA PRO A 168 22.96 -33.22 -0.09
C PRO A 168 23.30 -31.89 0.60
N GLY A 169 24.22 -31.11 0.01
CA GLY A 169 24.60 -29.77 0.47
C GLY A 169 25.39 -29.70 1.79
N GLN A 170 25.96 -30.81 2.28
CA GLN A 170 26.50 -30.86 3.65
C GLN A 170 27.97 -31.30 3.73
N TYR A 171 28.25 -32.59 3.52
CA TYR A 171 29.56 -33.19 3.83
C TYR A 171 29.91 -34.27 2.82
N GLU A 172 31.16 -34.24 2.34
CA GLU A 172 31.75 -35.37 1.61
C GLU A 172 31.99 -36.51 2.59
N LEU A 173 31.43 -37.68 2.31
CA LEU A 173 31.66 -38.89 3.07
C LEU A 173 33.06 -39.42 2.74
N VAL A 174 33.84 -39.70 3.79
CA VAL A 174 35.15 -40.34 3.64
C VAL A 174 34.92 -41.82 3.32
N HIS A 175 34.78 -42.11 2.03
CA HIS A 175 34.58 -43.47 1.52
C HIS A 175 35.53 -43.75 0.36
N THR A 176 36.14 -44.95 0.36
CA THR A 176 37.05 -45.36 -0.70
C THR A 176 36.25 -45.91 -1.88
N LEU A 177 35.91 -45.04 -2.83
CA LEU A 177 35.21 -45.42 -4.05
C LEU A 177 36.08 -46.29 -4.94
N VAL A 178 35.47 -47.22 -5.68
CA VAL A 178 36.17 -48.06 -6.68
C VAL A 178 36.79 -47.16 -7.75
N ALA A 179 36.12 -46.06 -8.09
CA ALA A 179 36.61 -45.02 -8.99
C ALA A 179 37.95 -44.39 -8.58
N HIS A 180 38.38 -44.53 -7.31
CA HIS A 180 39.68 -44.03 -6.82
C HIS A 180 40.81 -45.07 -6.90
N GLN A 181 40.48 -46.33 -7.15
CA GLN A 181 41.42 -47.46 -7.12
C GLN A 181 42.12 -47.72 -8.47
N GLY A 182 41.69 -47.05 -9.54
CA GLY A 182 42.26 -47.21 -10.88
C GLY A 182 41.56 -46.34 -11.94
N THR A 183 41.94 -46.53 -13.21
CA THR A 183 41.26 -45.89 -14.35
C THR A 183 40.02 -46.69 -14.74
N TRP A 184 38.95 -45.98 -15.06
CA TRP A 184 37.68 -46.56 -15.48
C TRP A 184 37.20 -45.90 -16.78
N GLU A 185 36.52 -46.66 -17.64
CA GLU A 185 35.90 -46.15 -18.87
C GLU A 185 34.53 -45.52 -18.57
N THR A 186 33.75 -46.18 -17.72
CA THR A 186 32.50 -45.69 -17.12
C THR A 186 32.57 -45.77 -15.61
N ILE A 187 31.79 -44.97 -14.90
CA ILE A 187 31.75 -45.02 -13.43
C ILE A 187 31.41 -46.46 -12.98
N PRO A 188 32.18 -47.06 -12.06
CA PRO A 188 31.92 -48.42 -11.56
C PRO A 188 30.50 -48.57 -11.00
N GLU A 189 29.85 -49.70 -11.28
CA GLU A 189 28.47 -49.95 -10.85
C GLU A 189 28.35 -49.97 -9.31
N GLU A 190 29.39 -50.42 -8.63
CA GLU A 190 29.47 -50.49 -7.17
C GLU A 190 29.40 -49.11 -6.51
N ASP A 191 29.89 -48.06 -7.19
CA ASP A 191 29.84 -46.68 -6.71
C ASP A 191 28.46 -46.03 -6.97
N LEU A 192 27.68 -46.56 -7.91
CA LEU A 192 26.35 -46.06 -8.29
C LEU A 192 25.23 -46.61 -7.41
N GLU A 193 25.41 -47.78 -6.80
CA GLU A 193 24.37 -48.45 -6.01
C GLU A 193 24.59 -48.30 -4.51
N VAL A 194 23.50 -48.36 -3.73
CA VAL A 194 23.56 -48.47 -2.28
C VAL A 194 23.76 -49.94 -1.90
N GLN A 195 24.83 -50.24 -1.16
CA GLN A 195 25.16 -51.61 -0.73
C GLN A 195 24.14 -52.15 0.28
N GLU A 196 23.80 -53.45 0.18
CA GLU A 196 22.69 -54.07 0.93
C GLU A 196 22.91 -54.13 2.46
N ASP A 197 24.17 -54.16 2.91
CA ASP A 197 24.55 -54.32 4.31
C ASP A 197 24.74 -52.99 5.06
N SER A 198 24.45 -51.86 4.41
CA SER A 198 24.67 -50.53 4.99
C SER A 198 23.55 -50.15 5.97
N GLU A 199 23.70 -50.48 7.25
CA GLU A 199 22.82 -49.97 8.33
C GLU A 199 22.95 -48.43 8.54
N ASP A 200 23.99 -47.82 7.98
CA ASP A 200 24.24 -46.38 8.11
C ASP A 200 23.32 -45.56 7.19
N ALA A 201 22.40 -44.81 7.81
CA ALA A 201 21.50 -43.90 7.13
C ALA A 201 22.23 -42.83 6.28
N ALA A 202 23.45 -42.43 6.65
CA ALA A 202 24.22 -41.47 5.87
C ALA A 202 24.63 -42.04 4.50
N HIS A 203 24.99 -43.32 4.46
CA HIS A 203 25.37 -44.00 3.21
C HIS A 203 24.17 -44.22 2.27
N VAL A 204 22.97 -44.40 2.83
CA VAL A 204 21.71 -44.54 2.08
C VAL A 204 21.26 -43.18 1.49
N LEU A 205 21.43 -42.10 2.26
CA LEU A 205 21.02 -40.74 1.84
C LEU A 205 22.04 -40.03 0.94
N ALA A 206 23.29 -40.49 0.90
CA ALA A 206 24.33 -39.82 0.14
C ALA A 206 24.17 -39.99 -1.38
N GLU A 207 24.32 -38.87 -2.09
CA GLU A 207 24.34 -38.78 -3.54
C GLU A 207 25.76 -38.91 -4.09
N LEU A 208 25.89 -39.47 -5.28
CA LEU A 208 27.15 -39.51 -6.00
C LEU A 208 27.33 -38.19 -6.74
N GLU A 209 28.30 -37.39 -6.32
CA GLU A 209 28.68 -36.16 -7.01
C GLU A 209 29.80 -36.47 -8.01
N VAL A 210 29.55 -36.12 -9.27
CA VAL A 210 30.48 -36.27 -10.39
C VAL A 210 30.81 -34.89 -10.92
N THR A 211 32.03 -34.44 -10.63
CA THR A 211 32.59 -33.24 -11.26
C THR A 211 33.30 -33.66 -12.54
N MET A 212 33.07 -32.98 -13.66
CA MET A 212 33.80 -33.26 -14.91
C MET A 212 33.87 -32.07 -15.85
N HIS A 213 34.86 -32.09 -16.75
CA HIS A 213 35.04 -31.05 -17.75
C HIS A 213 34.09 -31.25 -18.93
N HIS A 214 32.95 -30.55 -18.91
CA HIS A 214 31.96 -30.61 -19.97
C HIS A 214 31.30 -29.25 -20.22
N THR A 215 31.10 -28.86 -21.48
CA THR A 215 30.60 -27.54 -21.87
C THR A 215 29.18 -27.28 -21.38
N LEU A 216 28.29 -28.28 -21.40
CA LEU A 216 26.94 -28.16 -20.84
C LEU A 216 26.97 -27.93 -19.32
N LEU A 217 27.88 -28.61 -18.61
CA LEU A 217 27.94 -28.54 -17.15
C LEU A 217 28.43 -27.18 -16.65
N GLN A 218 29.16 -26.42 -17.47
CA GLN A 218 29.48 -25.01 -17.18
C GLN A 218 28.21 -24.16 -16.99
N GLU A 219 27.13 -24.52 -17.69
CA GLU A 219 25.89 -23.75 -17.73
C GLU A 219 24.75 -24.35 -16.90
N VAL A 220 24.77 -25.65 -16.60
CA VAL A 220 23.69 -26.31 -15.86
C VAL A 220 24.14 -27.61 -15.19
N ASP A 221 23.69 -27.83 -13.95
CA ASP A 221 23.85 -29.10 -13.26
C ASP A 221 22.85 -30.13 -13.79
N VAL A 222 23.27 -31.40 -13.90
CA VAL A 222 22.37 -32.49 -14.28
C VAL A 222 22.20 -33.44 -13.10
N VAL A 223 20.96 -33.68 -12.68
CA VAL A 223 20.62 -34.55 -11.57
C VAL A 223 19.86 -35.75 -12.13
N VAL A 224 20.31 -36.96 -11.78
CA VAL A 224 19.60 -38.20 -12.10
C VAL A 224 18.92 -38.69 -10.83
N ALA A 225 17.60 -38.86 -10.89
CA ALA A 225 16.83 -39.34 -9.75
C ALA A 225 17.24 -40.78 -9.36
N PRO A 226 17.22 -41.12 -8.06
CA PRO A 226 17.49 -42.47 -7.59
C PRO A 226 16.45 -43.47 -8.13
N CYS A 227 16.65 -44.76 -7.87
CA CYS A 227 15.59 -45.74 -8.09
C CYS A 227 14.39 -45.46 -7.17
N GLN A 228 13.18 -45.73 -7.66
CA GLN A 228 11.96 -45.49 -6.89
C GLN A 228 11.90 -46.31 -5.60
N GLY A 229 12.51 -47.50 -5.60
CA GLY A 229 12.57 -48.37 -4.42
C GLY A 229 13.37 -47.78 -3.26
N LEU A 230 14.33 -46.89 -3.55
CA LEU A 230 15.11 -46.18 -2.53
C LEU A 230 14.40 -44.93 -2.04
N ARG A 231 13.81 -44.16 -2.95
CA ARG A 231 13.10 -42.92 -2.62
C ARG A 231 12.02 -42.57 -3.64
N PRO A 232 10.79 -42.24 -3.22
CA PRO A 232 9.74 -41.80 -4.13
C PRO A 232 10.13 -40.55 -4.93
N THR A 233 9.69 -40.49 -6.19
CA THR A 233 10.04 -39.38 -7.09
C THR A 233 9.49 -38.03 -6.64
N VAL A 234 8.31 -38.02 -6.01
CA VAL A 234 7.71 -36.81 -5.42
C VAL A 234 8.61 -36.20 -4.36
N ASP A 235 9.21 -37.03 -3.48
CA ASP A 235 10.13 -36.57 -2.44
C ASP A 235 11.43 -36.05 -3.04
N VAL A 236 11.94 -36.71 -4.08
CA VAL A 236 13.13 -36.26 -4.81
C VAL A 236 12.89 -34.90 -5.44
N LEU A 237 11.72 -34.70 -6.06
CA LEU A 237 11.35 -33.42 -6.65
C LEU A 237 11.15 -32.34 -5.56
N GLY A 238 10.57 -32.71 -4.42
CA GLY A 238 10.41 -31.84 -3.25
C GLY A 238 11.75 -31.31 -2.73
N ASP A 239 12.78 -32.16 -2.64
CA ASP A 239 14.12 -31.73 -2.28
C ASP A 239 14.69 -30.72 -3.29
N VAL A 240 14.58 -31.03 -4.58
CA VAL A 240 15.22 -30.25 -5.66
C VAL A 240 14.56 -28.88 -5.84
N VAL A 241 13.24 -28.78 -5.74
CA VAL A 241 12.48 -27.54 -6.02
C VAL A 241 12.75 -26.44 -4.99
N ASN A 242 13.22 -26.79 -3.79
CA ASN A 242 13.56 -25.81 -2.76
C ASN A 242 14.82 -25.00 -3.12
N ASP A 243 15.80 -25.65 -3.75
CA ASP A 243 17.12 -25.07 -4.00
C ASP A 243 17.38 -24.79 -5.49
N PHE A 244 16.66 -25.48 -6.39
CA PHE A 244 16.87 -25.43 -7.83
C PHE A 244 15.57 -25.21 -8.60
N LEU A 245 15.71 -24.71 -9.83
CA LEU A 245 14.64 -24.70 -10.83
C LEU A 245 14.80 -25.92 -11.76
N PRO A 246 14.07 -27.04 -11.52
CA PRO A 246 14.24 -28.23 -12.33
C PRO A 246 13.58 -28.07 -13.71
N VAL A 247 14.34 -28.38 -14.75
CA VAL A 247 13.80 -28.75 -16.05
C VAL A 247 13.67 -30.26 -16.09
N ILE A 248 12.44 -30.75 -15.95
CA ILE A 248 12.14 -32.16 -15.76
C ILE A 248 12.15 -32.87 -17.12
N THR A 249 12.97 -33.91 -17.22
CA THR A 249 13.02 -34.83 -18.36
C THR A 249 12.68 -36.23 -17.87
N TYR A 250 11.69 -36.87 -18.48
CA TYR A 250 11.25 -38.22 -18.14
C TYR A 250 11.65 -39.20 -19.25
N ALA A 251 12.53 -40.14 -18.91
CA ALA A 251 13.13 -41.09 -19.84
C ALA A 251 12.27 -42.36 -19.97
N LEU A 252 12.00 -42.77 -21.21
CA LEU A 252 11.09 -43.87 -21.56
C LEU A 252 11.78 -44.88 -22.49
N HIS A 253 11.43 -46.15 -22.40
CA HIS A 253 11.82 -47.17 -23.38
C HIS A 253 10.68 -48.10 -23.79
N LYS A 254 9.65 -48.25 -22.95
CA LYS A 254 8.44 -49.02 -23.22
C LYS A 254 7.49 -48.21 -24.10
N ASP A 255 6.59 -48.92 -24.79
CA ASP A 255 5.56 -48.31 -25.65
C ASP A 255 4.31 -47.87 -24.86
N GLU A 256 4.24 -48.25 -23.58
CA GLU A 256 3.16 -47.99 -22.63
C GLU A 256 3.73 -47.72 -21.24
N LEU A 257 2.98 -46.98 -20.43
CA LEU A 257 3.24 -46.79 -19.00
C LEU A 257 2.63 -47.96 -18.20
N SER A 258 3.34 -48.40 -17.16
CA SER A 258 2.77 -49.34 -16.17
C SER A 258 1.84 -48.63 -15.18
N GLU A 259 0.96 -49.36 -14.49
CA GLU A 259 0.07 -48.78 -13.46
C GLU A 259 0.85 -48.00 -12.38
N ARG A 260 2.04 -48.49 -12.03
CA ARG A 260 2.94 -47.83 -11.07
C ARG A 260 3.49 -46.50 -11.61
N GLU A 261 3.88 -46.46 -12.88
CA GLU A 261 4.37 -45.25 -13.55
C GLU A 261 3.25 -44.22 -13.76
N GLU A 262 2.03 -44.68 -14.06
CA GLU A 262 0.86 -43.81 -14.12
C GLU A 262 0.56 -43.18 -12.76
N GLN A 263 0.58 -43.96 -11.68
CA GLN A 263 0.37 -43.46 -10.32
C GLN A 263 1.44 -42.43 -9.94
N GLU A 264 2.73 -42.71 -10.20
CA GLU A 264 3.82 -41.76 -9.95
C GLU A 264 3.60 -40.42 -10.67
N LEU A 265 3.25 -40.45 -11.96
CA LEU A 265 2.99 -39.26 -12.74
C LEU A 265 1.73 -38.51 -12.24
N GLN A 266 0.71 -39.22 -11.76
CA GLN A 266 -0.45 -38.59 -11.10
C GLN A 266 -0.04 -37.86 -9.83
N GLU A 267 0.77 -38.50 -8.97
CA GLU A 267 1.25 -37.90 -7.73
C GLU A 267 2.13 -36.67 -8.01
N ILE A 268 3.05 -36.73 -8.98
CA ILE A 268 3.87 -35.58 -9.38
C ILE A 268 2.97 -34.41 -9.80
N ARG A 269 1.91 -34.66 -10.58
CA ARG A 269 0.99 -33.64 -11.05
C ARG A 269 0.14 -33.05 -9.91
N GLU A 270 -0.22 -33.85 -8.91
CA GLU A 270 -0.99 -33.41 -7.75
C GLU A 270 -0.20 -32.40 -6.91
N TYR A 271 1.08 -32.68 -6.64
CA TYR A 271 1.93 -31.81 -5.82
C TYR A 271 2.62 -30.70 -6.62
N PHE A 272 2.88 -30.92 -7.92
CA PHE A 272 3.68 -30.01 -8.74
C PHE A 272 3.05 -29.73 -10.10
N SER A 273 3.05 -28.46 -10.49
CA SER A 273 2.57 -28.01 -11.81
C SER A 273 3.72 -27.74 -12.79
N PHE A 274 4.70 -28.64 -12.86
CA PHE A 274 5.82 -28.52 -13.80
C PHE A 274 5.52 -29.20 -15.14
N PRO A 275 5.90 -28.57 -16.27
CA PRO A 275 5.91 -29.26 -17.55
C PRO A 275 7.03 -30.31 -17.58
N ILE A 276 6.81 -31.42 -18.28
CA ILE A 276 7.75 -32.54 -18.39
C ILE A 276 8.10 -32.83 -19.86
N PHE A 277 9.39 -33.00 -20.15
CA PHE A 277 9.87 -33.49 -21.43
C PHE A 277 9.96 -35.02 -21.41
N PHE A 278 8.99 -35.71 -21.99
CA PHE A 278 8.99 -37.16 -22.12
C PHE A 278 9.81 -37.56 -23.35
N PHE A 279 10.84 -38.38 -23.15
CA PHE A 279 11.75 -38.79 -24.22
C PHE A 279 11.92 -40.30 -24.27
N LYS A 280 11.66 -40.88 -25.44
CA LYS A 280 11.87 -42.30 -25.70
C LYS A 280 13.31 -42.55 -26.14
N VAL A 281 14.07 -43.20 -25.27
CA VAL A 281 15.47 -43.55 -25.48
C VAL A 281 15.55 -44.72 -26.48
N PRO A 282 16.44 -44.66 -27.48
CA PRO A 282 16.61 -45.74 -28.46
C PRO A 282 17.12 -47.03 -27.79
N LYS A 283 16.55 -48.18 -28.20
CA LYS A 283 16.94 -49.50 -27.70
C LYS A 283 18.38 -49.85 -28.14
N LEU A 284 19.21 -50.26 -27.19
CA LEU A 284 20.60 -50.66 -27.43
C LEU A 284 20.64 -51.91 -28.33
N GLY A 285 21.33 -51.85 -29.48
CA GLY A 285 21.50 -52.98 -30.39
C GLY A 285 20.47 -53.10 -31.52
N SER A 286 19.52 -52.15 -31.63
CA SER A 286 18.70 -52.05 -32.85
C SER A 286 19.52 -51.39 -33.95
N GLU A 287 20.25 -52.19 -34.73
CA GLU A 287 20.90 -51.71 -35.95
C GLU A 287 19.89 -51.03 -36.88
N ILE A 288 20.39 -50.09 -37.66
CA ILE A 288 19.70 -49.26 -38.64
C ILE A 288 19.21 -50.15 -39.79
N PHE A 289 18.19 -50.97 -39.55
CA PHE A 289 17.47 -51.73 -40.58
C PHE A 289 16.00 -51.88 -40.17
N ASP A 290 15.29 -50.75 -40.08
CA ASP A 290 13.87 -50.82 -40.38
C ASP A 290 13.41 -49.56 -41.12
N SER A 291 13.78 -49.49 -42.39
CA SER A 291 13.20 -48.56 -43.37
C SER A 291 11.74 -48.91 -43.74
N SER A 292 11.04 -49.77 -42.96
CA SER A 292 9.74 -50.35 -43.31
C SER A 292 8.55 -49.78 -42.54
N THR A 293 8.74 -49.00 -41.47
CA THR A 293 7.63 -48.35 -40.74
C THR A 293 7.44 -46.89 -41.14
N ARG A 294 7.45 -46.61 -42.45
CA ARG A 294 6.64 -45.50 -43.00
C ARG A 294 5.15 -45.89 -43.00
N ARG A 295 4.59 -46.23 -41.83
CA ARG A 295 3.14 -46.38 -41.67
C ARG A 295 2.60 -45.12 -41.01
N MET A 296 1.84 -44.38 -41.82
CA MET A 296 0.94 -43.26 -41.50
C MET A 296 1.21 -42.52 -40.18
N GLU A 297 1.65 -41.26 -40.28
CA GLU A 297 1.75 -40.26 -39.21
C GLU A 297 0.40 -39.91 -38.51
N SER A 298 -0.61 -40.77 -38.57
CA SER A 298 -2.00 -40.45 -38.20
C SER A 298 -2.51 -41.18 -36.95
N GLU A 299 -1.89 -42.25 -36.47
CA GLU A 299 -2.32 -42.92 -35.23
C GLU A 299 -1.42 -42.55 -34.06
N ARG A 300 -2.01 -41.85 -33.08
CA ARG A 300 -1.36 -41.52 -31.80
C ARG A 300 -0.98 -42.82 -31.07
N SER A 301 0.27 -42.91 -30.59
CA SER A 301 0.80 -44.06 -29.84
C SER A 301 0.02 -44.31 -28.55
N PRO A 302 0.02 -45.55 -28.00
CA PRO A 302 -0.59 -45.86 -26.71
C PRO A 302 -0.10 -44.95 -25.59
N LEU A 303 1.23 -44.77 -25.49
CA LEU A 303 1.89 -43.81 -24.60
C LEU A 303 1.35 -42.37 -24.74
N HIS A 304 1.13 -41.90 -25.97
CA HIS A 304 0.58 -40.57 -26.20
C HIS A 304 -0.85 -40.43 -25.64
N ARG A 305 -1.67 -41.50 -25.71
CA ARG A 305 -3.03 -41.51 -25.13
C ARG A 305 -2.97 -41.51 -23.61
N GLN A 306 -2.16 -42.37 -23.01
CA GLN A 306 -1.96 -42.40 -21.55
C GLN A 306 -1.53 -41.02 -21.02
N LEU A 307 -0.59 -40.34 -21.69
CA LEU A 307 -0.15 -39.01 -21.27
C LEU A 307 -1.20 -37.90 -21.50
N ILE A 308 -2.15 -38.08 -22.42
CA ILE A 308 -3.33 -37.20 -22.54
C ILE A 308 -4.28 -37.45 -21.37
N ASP A 309 -4.54 -38.71 -21.02
CA ASP A 309 -5.47 -39.08 -19.95
C ASP A 309 -4.95 -38.63 -18.57
N LEU A 310 -3.63 -38.71 -18.38
CA LEU A 310 -2.92 -38.10 -17.24
C LEU A 310 -2.85 -36.57 -17.31
N GLY A 311 -3.33 -35.97 -18.40
CA GLY A 311 -3.45 -34.53 -18.64
C GLY A 311 -2.15 -33.81 -18.95
N TYR A 312 -1.05 -34.51 -19.20
CA TYR A 312 0.25 -33.90 -19.53
C TYR A 312 0.26 -33.33 -20.94
N LEU A 313 -0.39 -34.00 -21.88
CA LEU A 313 -0.48 -33.59 -23.28
C LEU A 313 -1.89 -33.05 -23.61
N SER A 314 -1.96 -32.13 -24.57
CA SER A 314 -3.24 -31.56 -25.05
C SER A 314 -3.71 -32.21 -26.35
N ILE A 315 -5.02 -32.43 -26.49
CA ILE A 315 -5.64 -33.09 -27.66
C ILE A 315 -5.48 -32.26 -28.96
N SER A 316 -5.29 -30.95 -28.87
CA SER A 316 -5.40 -29.99 -29.98
C SER A 316 -4.07 -29.45 -30.55
N HIS A 317 -2.90 -29.85 -30.04
CA HIS A 317 -1.62 -29.30 -30.49
C HIS A 317 -0.91 -30.22 -31.50
N CYS A 318 -0.98 -29.86 -32.78
CA CYS A 318 -0.08 -30.36 -33.81
C CYS A 318 1.32 -29.77 -33.54
N ASN A 319 2.38 -30.58 -33.56
CA ASN A 319 3.78 -30.19 -33.31
C ASN A 319 4.40 -29.24 -34.39
N CYS A 320 3.58 -28.51 -35.15
CA CYS A 320 3.97 -27.77 -36.36
C CYS A 320 3.70 -26.26 -36.31
N GLY A 321 3.27 -25.71 -35.17
CA GLY A 321 3.00 -24.28 -35.02
C GLY A 321 4.21 -23.51 -34.47
N ALA A 322 4.54 -22.36 -35.07
CA ALA A 322 5.43 -21.39 -34.43
C ALA A 322 4.86 -21.01 -33.04
N PRO A 323 5.70 -20.89 -31.99
CA PRO A 323 5.22 -20.61 -30.64
C PRO A 323 4.47 -19.28 -30.62
N GLY A 324 3.19 -19.33 -30.27
CA GLY A 324 2.35 -18.15 -30.05
C GLY A 324 2.79 -17.38 -28.79
N GLN A 325 2.52 -16.08 -28.79
CA GLN A 325 3.07 -15.06 -27.87
C GLN A 325 2.75 -15.25 -26.37
N ASP A 326 1.86 -16.18 -25.99
CA ASP A 326 1.43 -16.44 -24.60
C ASP A 326 1.49 -17.94 -24.20
N THR A 327 2.29 -18.75 -24.88
CA THR A 327 2.32 -20.19 -24.59
C THR A 327 3.17 -20.50 -23.36
N LYS A 328 2.49 -20.65 -22.21
CA LYS A 328 3.03 -21.33 -21.01
C LYS A 328 3.69 -22.64 -21.46
N ALA A 329 4.90 -22.93 -20.98
CA ALA A 329 5.62 -24.15 -21.35
C ALA A 329 4.73 -25.38 -21.08
N GLN A 330 4.52 -26.20 -22.10
CA GLN A 330 3.70 -27.41 -22.04
C GLN A 330 4.59 -28.64 -22.05
N SER A 331 4.13 -29.71 -21.42
CA SER A 331 4.78 -31.01 -21.51
C SER A 331 4.75 -31.52 -22.95
N MET A 332 5.75 -32.31 -23.32
CA MET A 332 5.84 -32.86 -24.68
C MET A 332 6.38 -34.28 -24.68
N LEU A 333 5.93 -35.08 -25.65
CA LEU A 333 6.42 -36.42 -25.91
C LEU A 333 7.24 -36.46 -27.20
N VAL A 334 8.46 -36.98 -27.09
CA VAL A 334 9.39 -37.17 -28.21
C VAL A 334 9.78 -38.64 -28.29
N GLU A 335 9.20 -39.35 -29.27
CA GLU A 335 9.45 -40.78 -29.46
C GLU A 335 10.60 -41.09 -30.43
N GLN A 336 11.03 -40.09 -31.22
CA GLN A 336 12.10 -40.24 -32.20
C GLN A 336 13.43 -39.77 -31.62
N SER A 337 14.44 -40.64 -31.60
CA SER A 337 15.75 -40.34 -31.01
C SER A 337 16.45 -39.11 -31.61
N GLU A 338 16.35 -38.94 -32.94
CA GLU A 338 16.88 -37.78 -33.69
C GLU A 338 16.29 -36.44 -33.24
N LYS A 339 15.13 -36.47 -32.57
CA LYS A 339 14.39 -35.32 -32.11
C LYS A 339 14.73 -34.92 -30.66
N LEU A 340 15.73 -35.52 -30.01
CA LEU A 340 16.22 -35.09 -28.68
C LEU A 340 16.55 -33.59 -28.65
N ARG A 341 16.96 -33.01 -29.79
CA ARG A 341 17.20 -31.56 -29.94
C ARG A 341 16.02 -30.67 -29.51
N HIS A 342 14.79 -31.16 -29.48
CA HIS A 342 13.65 -30.37 -28.98
C HIS A 342 13.74 -30.05 -27.48
N LEU A 343 14.59 -30.77 -26.73
CA LEU A 343 14.92 -30.45 -25.35
C LEU A 343 15.43 -29.01 -25.22
N SER A 344 16.22 -28.52 -26.18
CA SER A 344 16.72 -27.13 -26.12
C SER A 344 15.59 -26.09 -26.18
N THR A 345 14.62 -26.30 -27.07
CA THR A 345 13.42 -25.46 -27.18
C THR A 345 12.56 -25.55 -25.92
N PHE A 346 12.36 -26.76 -25.39
CA PHE A 346 11.61 -27.00 -24.16
C PHE A 346 12.25 -26.28 -22.96
N CYS A 347 13.57 -26.49 -22.73
CA CYS A 347 14.33 -25.78 -21.71
C CYS A 347 14.16 -24.27 -21.86
N HIS A 348 14.27 -23.74 -23.09
CA HIS A 348 14.10 -22.31 -23.33
C HIS A 348 12.73 -21.80 -22.90
N GLN A 349 11.65 -22.51 -23.24
CA GLN A 349 10.27 -22.14 -22.88
C GLN A 349 10.05 -22.15 -21.37
N VAL A 350 10.49 -23.21 -20.68
CA VAL A 350 10.35 -23.33 -19.22
C VAL A 350 11.07 -22.20 -18.49
N LEU A 351 12.34 -21.98 -18.84
CA LEU A 351 13.19 -20.95 -18.24
C LEU A 351 12.69 -19.53 -18.55
N GLN A 352 12.24 -19.28 -19.78
CA GLN A 352 11.68 -18.00 -20.20
C GLN A 352 10.38 -17.69 -19.47
N ALA A 353 9.45 -18.65 -19.39
CA ALA A 353 8.17 -18.47 -18.69
C ALA A 353 8.39 -18.08 -17.22
N ARG A 354 9.32 -18.76 -16.55
CA ARG A 354 9.67 -18.46 -15.15
C ARG A 354 10.18 -17.02 -14.96
N LEU A 355 11.06 -16.55 -15.84
CA LEU A 355 11.56 -15.17 -15.77
C LEU A 355 10.48 -14.14 -16.11
N VAL A 356 9.61 -14.44 -17.08
CA VAL A 356 8.50 -13.55 -17.44
C VAL A 356 7.53 -13.38 -16.27
N ASP A 357 7.16 -14.47 -15.60
CA ASP A 357 6.26 -14.43 -14.44
C ASP A 357 6.89 -13.64 -13.28
N ALA A 358 8.18 -13.83 -13.02
CA ALA A 358 8.90 -13.10 -11.99
C ALA A 358 9.03 -11.60 -12.32
N ALA A 359 9.42 -11.25 -13.55
CA ALA A 359 9.51 -9.87 -14.00
C ALA A 359 8.14 -9.17 -13.96
N ARG A 360 7.06 -9.88 -14.33
CA ARG A 360 5.69 -9.40 -14.23
C ARG A 360 5.28 -9.15 -12.77
N ALA A 361 5.53 -10.10 -11.88
CA ALA A 361 5.22 -9.93 -10.45
C ALA A 361 5.95 -8.72 -9.84
N LEU A 362 7.24 -8.56 -10.15
CA LEU A 362 8.01 -7.40 -9.71
C LEU A 362 7.49 -6.08 -10.32
N ASN A 363 7.13 -6.07 -11.61
CA ASN A 363 6.54 -4.90 -12.25
C ASN A 363 5.19 -4.49 -11.63
N LEU A 364 4.36 -5.47 -11.25
CA LEU A 364 3.09 -5.19 -10.56
C LEU A 364 3.33 -4.49 -9.22
N VAL A 365 4.31 -4.96 -8.42
CA VAL A 365 4.71 -4.29 -7.17
C VAL A 365 5.12 -2.85 -7.44
N HIS A 366 5.94 -2.60 -8.47
CA HIS A 366 6.36 -1.25 -8.82
C HIS A 366 5.20 -0.36 -9.25
N CYS A 367 4.31 -0.85 -10.13
CA CYS A 367 3.14 -0.09 -10.58
C CYS A 367 2.24 0.28 -9.40
N CYS A 368 1.89 -0.68 -8.54
CA CYS A 368 1.06 -0.42 -7.37
C CYS A 368 1.69 0.61 -6.43
N CYS A 369 2.99 0.52 -6.17
CA CYS A 369 3.68 1.47 -5.29
C CYS A 369 3.77 2.87 -5.92
N LEU A 370 3.90 2.94 -7.25
CA LEU A 370 3.94 4.21 -7.97
C LEU A 370 2.57 4.90 -7.94
N ASP A 371 1.48 4.13 -8.10
CA ASP A 371 0.11 4.63 -7.95
C ASP A 371 -0.12 5.19 -6.55
N ILE A 372 0.38 4.53 -5.50
CA ILE A 372 0.29 5.04 -4.12
C ILE A 372 1.06 6.36 -3.98
N CYS A 373 2.30 6.43 -4.47
CA CYS A 373 3.10 7.67 -4.45
C CYS A 373 2.38 8.82 -5.17
N ILE A 374 1.80 8.56 -6.34
CA ILE A 374 1.12 9.57 -7.16
C ILE A 374 -0.14 10.06 -6.45
N ASN A 375 -1.00 9.16 -5.98
CA ASN A 375 -2.23 9.52 -5.27
C ASN A 375 -1.92 10.30 -3.98
N GLN A 376 -0.91 9.87 -3.23
CA GLN A 376 -0.48 10.58 -2.03
C GLN A 376 0.05 11.98 -2.36
N ALA A 377 0.81 12.14 -3.45
CA ALA A 377 1.27 13.45 -3.90
C ALA A 377 0.10 14.38 -4.26
N PHE A 378 -0.97 13.87 -4.88
CA PHE A 378 -2.18 14.64 -5.17
C PHE A 378 -2.90 15.08 -3.89
N ASP A 379 -3.05 14.16 -2.92
CA ASP A 379 -3.71 14.46 -1.66
C ASP A 379 -2.93 15.50 -0.83
N MET A 380 -1.60 15.35 -0.75
CA MET A 380 -0.72 16.33 -0.09
C MET A 380 -0.82 17.70 -0.77
N GLN A 381 -0.78 17.75 -2.11
CA GLN A 381 -0.93 19.01 -2.86
C GLN A 381 -2.28 19.66 -2.59
N ARG A 382 -3.35 18.86 -2.54
CA ARG A 382 -4.70 19.34 -2.23
C ARG A 382 -4.78 19.91 -0.81
N ASP A 383 -4.20 19.25 0.18
CA ASP A 383 -4.17 19.73 1.57
C ASP A 383 -3.41 21.06 1.69
N LEU A 384 -2.24 21.16 1.04
CA LEU A 384 -1.44 22.40 0.96
C LEU A 384 -2.23 23.59 0.38
N GLN A 385 -3.18 23.33 -0.53
CA GLN A 385 -4.00 24.37 -1.14
C GLN A 385 -5.30 24.67 -0.39
N ILE A 386 -5.97 23.65 0.16
CA ILE A 386 -7.31 23.78 0.74
C ILE A 386 -7.25 24.28 2.17
N THR A 387 -6.31 23.79 2.98
CA THR A 387 -6.25 24.11 4.40
C THR A 387 -6.06 25.62 4.66
N PRO A 388 -5.13 26.34 4.00
CA PRO A 388 -5.01 27.79 4.14
C PRO A 388 -6.28 28.54 3.75
N LYS A 389 -6.93 28.14 2.64
CA LYS A 389 -8.20 28.74 2.19
C LYS A 389 -9.33 28.55 3.18
N ARG A 390 -9.39 27.39 3.85
CA ARG A 390 -10.38 27.11 4.91
C ARG A 390 -10.15 27.96 6.15
N LEU A 391 -8.89 28.17 6.55
CA LEU A 391 -8.53 29.07 7.66
C LEU A 391 -8.91 30.52 7.34
N GLU A 392 -8.59 30.99 6.13
CA GLU A 392 -8.95 32.35 5.68
C GLU A 392 -10.47 32.53 5.60
N TYR A 393 -11.19 31.57 5.02
CA TYR A 393 -12.65 31.57 4.98
C TYR A 393 -13.26 31.63 6.39
N THR A 394 -12.76 30.80 7.31
CA THR A 394 -13.22 30.77 8.71
C THR A 394 -13.04 32.13 9.39
N ARG A 395 -11.86 32.75 9.21
CA ARG A 395 -11.57 34.10 9.74
C ARG A 395 -12.51 35.15 9.16
N LYS A 396 -12.72 35.11 7.83
CA LYS A 396 -13.60 36.08 7.15
C LYS A 396 -15.05 35.95 7.61
N MET A 397 -15.58 34.73 7.66
CA MET A 397 -16.97 34.49 8.07
C MET A 397 -17.22 34.86 9.52
N GLU A 398 -16.26 34.60 10.42
CA GLU A 398 -16.41 35.01 11.81
C GLU A 398 -16.32 36.54 11.97
N ASN A 399 -15.43 37.22 11.25
CA ASN A 399 -15.41 38.69 11.22
C ASN A 399 -16.72 39.30 10.71
N GLU A 400 -17.31 38.73 9.64
CA GLU A 400 -18.61 39.18 9.13
C GLU A 400 -19.72 38.99 10.18
N LEU A 401 -19.71 37.87 10.91
CA LEU A 401 -20.64 37.62 12.01
C LEU A 401 -20.45 38.62 13.15
N TYR A 402 -19.20 38.86 13.55
CA TYR A 402 -18.85 39.84 14.59
C TYR A 402 -19.33 41.25 14.23
N GLU A 403 -18.99 41.74 13.03
CA GLU A 403 -19.43 43.06 12.54
C GLU A 403 -20.95 43.17 12.45
N SER A 404 -21.64 42.10 12.01
CA SER A 404 -23.11 42.07 11.96
C SER A 404 -23.72 42.19 13.37
N LEU A 405 -23.22 41.42 14.34
CA LEU A 405 -23.67 41.46 15.72
C LEU A 405 -23.35 42.81 16.40
N MET A 406 -22.18 43.39 16.10
CA MET A 406 -21.76 44.68 16.61
C MET A 406 -22.63 45.81 16.04
N ASN A 407 -22.97 45.74 14.75
CA ASN A 407 -23.91 46.67 14.12
C ASN A 407 -25.32 46.57 14.74
N ILE A 408 -25.80 45.37 15.07
CA ILE A 408 -27.05 45.18 15.82
C ILE A 408 -26.94 45.84 17.20
N ALA A 409 -25.85 45.59 17.94
CA ALA A 409 -25.61 46.19 19.25
C ALA A 409 -25.61 47.73 19.22
N ASN A 410 -25.10 48.32 18.13
CA ASN A 410 -25.01 49.76 17.93
C ASN A 410 -26.35 50.37 17.45
N ARG A 411 -26.98 49.80 16.42
CA ARG A 411 -28.24 50.30 15.84
C ARG A 411 -29.42 50.15 16.80
N LYS A 412 -29.44 49.07 17.59
CA LYS A 412 -30.54 48.79 18.53
C LYS A 412 -30.45 49.58 19.84
N GLN A 413 -29.44 50.43 20.10
CA GLN A 413 -29.40 51.16 21.37
C GLN A 413 -30.62 52.11 21.54
N GLU A 414 -31.07 52.74 20.45
CA GLU A 414 -32.28 53.59 20.46
C GLU A 414 -33.56 52.74 20.43
N GLU A 415 -33.63 51.72 19.57
CA GLU A 415 -34.80 50.82 19.53
C GLU A 415 -34.98 50.01 20.84
N MET A 416 -33.90 49.68 21.52
CA MET A 416 -33.91 48.99 22.82
C MET A 416 -34.38 49.93 23.93
N LYS A 417 -34.05 51.22 23.87
CA LYS A 417 -34.62 52.21 24.77
C LYS A 417 -36.13 52.26 24.61
N ASP A 418 -36.64 52.32 23.38
CA ASP A 418 -38.08 52.37 23.10
C ASP A 418 -38.77 51.06 23.51
N MET A 419 -38.13 49.92 23.26
CA MET A 419 -38.60 48.60 23.71
C MET A 419 -38.64 48.46 25.24
N ILE A 420 -37.64 48.99 25.96
CA ILE A 420 -37.64 49.01 27.43
C ILE A 420 -38.78 49.90 27.94
N VAL A 421 -39.04 51.05 27.31
CA VAL A 421 -40.17 51.91 27.66
C VAL A 421 -41.49 51.17 27.43
N GLU A 422 -41.68 50.56 26.26
CA GLU A 422 -42.88 49.78 25.93
C GLU A 422 -43.09 48.63 26.94
N THR A 423 -42.07 47.81 27.18
CA THR A 423 -42.13 46.70 28.13
C THR A 423 -42.40 47.16 29.56
N LEU A 424 -41.78 48.24 30.03
CA LEU A 424 -42.08 48.83 31.34
C LEU A 424 -43.53 49.32 31.42
N THR A 425 -44.09 49.86 30.34
CA THR A 425 -45.50 50.29 30.31
C THR A 425 -46.47 49.11 30.28
N THR A 426 -46.17 48.05 29.53
CA THR A 426 -47.02 46.86 29.43
C THR A 426 -47.01 46.03 30.71
N MET A 427 -45.83 45.83 31.31
CA MET A 427 -45.67 45.00 32.51
C MET A 427 -45.95 45.77 33.81
N LYS A 428 -46.23 47.07 33.74
CA LYS A 428 -46.37 47.94 34.91
C LYS A 428 -47.35 47.37 35.93
N GLU A 429 -48.58 47.10 35.51
CA GLU A 429 -49.64 46.62 36.41
C GLU A 429 -49.31 45.21 36.96
N GLU A 430 -48.77 44.33 36.13
CA GLU A 430 -48.33 42.98 36.56
C GLU A 430 -47.21 43.04 37.61
N LEU A 431 -46.24 43.95 37.44
CA LEU A 431 -45.13 44.15 38.39
C LEU A 431 -45.60 44.76 39.72
N LEU A 432 -46.59 45.65 39.66
CA LEU A 432 -47.22 46.22 40.85
C LEU A 432 -47.98 45.13 41.63
N ASP A 433 -48.69 44.24 40.93
CA ASP A 433 -49.42 43.12 41.52
C ASP A 433 -48.47 42.08 42.11
N ASP A 434 -47.42 41.71 41.39
CA ASP A 434 -46.38 40.79 41.85
C ASP A 434 -45.66 41.35 43.10
N ALA A 435 -45.35 42.66 43.12
CA ALA A 435 -44.74 43.31 44.27
C ALA A 435 -45.70 43.38 45.48
N ALA A 436 -47.00 43.62 45.25
CA ALA A 436 -48.02 43.61 46.31
C ALA A 436 -48.08 42.25 47.00
N ASN A 437 -48.09 41.18 46.20
CA ASN A 437 -48.22 39.80 46.65
C ASN A 437 -46.88 39.15 47.07
N MET A 438 -45.77 39.91 47.02
CA MET A 438 -44.43 39.40 47.32
C MET A 438 -44.29 39.03 48.80
N GLU A 439 -43.88 37.79 49.07
CA GLU A 439 -43.41 37.39 50.39
C GLU A 439 -41.91 37.69 50.53
N PHE A 440 -41.54 38.45 51.56
CA PHE A 440 -40.15 38.83 51.78
C PHE A 440 -39.37 37.70 52.44
N LYS A 441 -38.23 37.35 51.87
CA LYS A 441 -37.29 36.40 52.50
C LYS A 441 -36.54 37.09 53.63
N ASP A 442 -36.35 36.39 54.73
CA ASP A 442 -35.56 36.82 55.90
C ASP A 442 -36.05 38.12 56.58
N VAL A 443 -37.34 38.46 56.45
CA VAL A 443 -37.98 39.58 57.15
C VAL A 443 -39.29 39.10 57.78
N ILE A 444 -39.42 39.24 59.10
CA ILE A 444 -40.68 38.97 59.81
C ILE A 444 -41.54 40.22 59.72
N VAL A 445 -42.61 40.17 58.91
CA VAL A 445 -43.59 41.26 58.81
C VAL A 445 -44.62 41.10 59.94
N PRO A 446 -44.72 42.03 60.90
CA PRO A 446 -45.72 41.94 61.97
C PRO A 446 -47.13 42.19 61.42
N GLU A 447 -48.10 41.33 61.77
CA GLU A 447 -49.49 41.38 61.26
C GLU A 447 -50.29 42.63 61.70
N ASN A 448 -49.84 43.33 62.74
CA ASN A 448 -50.61 44.42 63.39
C ASN A 448 -50.24 45.84 62.91
N GLY A 449 -49.60 46.01 61.76
CA GLY A 449 -49.25 47.34 61.25
C GLY A 449 -48.21 48.09 62.10
N GLU A 450 -47.45 47.36 62.90
CA GLU A 450 -46.36 47.90 63.72
C GLU A 450 -45.16 48.31 62.84
N PRO A 451 -44.42 49.35 63.25
CA PRO A 451 -43.30 49.88 62.48
C PRO A 451 -42.10 48.94 62.43
N VAL A 452 -41.66 48.64 61.21
CA VAL A 452 -40.53 47.74 60.95
C VAL A 452 -39.20 48.52 61.00
N GLY A 453 -38.13 47.88 61.45
CA GLY A 453 -36.81 48.50 61.57
C GLY A 453 -36.24 48.96 60.21
N THR A 454 -35.37 49.96 60.26
CA THR A 454 -34.79 50.58 59.04
C THR A 454 -33.86 49.65 58.25
N ARG A 455 -33.37 48.54 58.84
CA ARG A 455 -32.57 47.53 58.12
C ARG A 455 -33.47 46.57 57.34
N GLU A 456 -34.57 46.16 57.95
CA GLU A 456 -35.57 45.28 57.38
C GLU A 456 -36.31 45.97 56.22
N ILE A 457 -36.70 47.25 56.38
CA ILE A 457 -37.26 48.06 55.29
C ILE A 457 -36.31 48.16 54.10
N LYS A 458 -35.01 48.37 54.34
CA LYS A 458 -33.99 48.39 53.28
C LYS A 458 -33.88 47.04 52.57
N CYS A 459 -34.04 45.93 53.29
CA CYS A 459 -34.05 44.59 52.73
C CYS A 459 -35.27 44.37 51.82
N CYS A 460 -36.46 44.79 52.25
CA CYS A 460 -37.71 44.69 51.48
C CYS A 460 -37.64 45.52 50.18
N ILE A 461 -37.16 46.77 50.25
CA ILE A 461 -36.97 47.62 49.07
C ILE A 461 -36.01 46.96 48.07
N ARG A 462 -34.91 46.38 48.54
CA ARG A 462 -33.95 45.64 47.69
C ARG A 462 -34.61 44.44 47.00
N GLN A 463 -35.41 43.66 47.72
CA GLN A 463 -36.09 42.48 47.16
C GLN A 463 -37.15 42.85 46.09
N ILE A 464 -37.94 43.92 46.29
CA ILE A 464 -38.88 44.42 45.26
C ILE A 464 -38.12 44.85 44.01
N GLN A 465 -36.96 45.50 44.17
CA GLN A 465 -36.15 45.93 43.03
C GLN A 465 -35.52 44.76 42.27
N GLU A 466 -35.03 43.75 42.97
CA GLU A 466 -34.50 42.51 42.36
C GLU A 466 -35.60 41.80 41.54
N LEU A 467 -36.85 41.77 42.03
CA LEU A 467 -38.00 41.24 41.30
C LEU A 467 -38.28 42.01 40.00
N ILE A 468 -38.38 43.35 40.07
CA ILE A 468 -38.64 44.21 38.90
C ILE A 468 -37.52 44.07 37.86
N ILE A 469 -36.27 44.07 38.31
CA ILE A 469 -35.09 43.89 37.44
C ILE A 469 -35.10 42.51 36.79
N SER A 470 -35.39 41.45 37.55
CA SER A 470 -35.41 40.08 37.02
C SER A 470 -36.48 39.91 35.94
N ARG A 471 -37.68 40.45 36.16
CA ARG A 471 -38.78 40.38 35.18
C ARG A 471 -38.51 41.22 33.94
N LEU A 472 -37.94 42.41 34.12
CA LEU A 472 -37.51 43.26 33.00
C LEU A 472 -36.44 42.56 32.15
N ASN A 473 -35.45 41.93 32.80
CA ASN A 473 -34.40 41.17 32.12
C ASN A 473 -34.99 40.04 31.28
N GLN A 474 -35.93 39.27 31.84
CA GLN A 474 -36.56 38.15 31.14
C GLN A 474 -37.36 38.62 29.92
N ALA A 475 -38.11 39.71 30.05
CA ALA A 475 -38.91 40.25 28.94
C ALA A 475 -38.06 40.88 27.82
N VAL A 476 -37.00 41.62 28.19
CA VAL A 476 -36.06 42.21 27.22
C VAL A 476 -35.24 41.13 26.52
N ALA A 477 -34.75 40.12 27.24
CA ALA A 477 -34.01 39.00 26.65
C ALA A 477 -34.86 38.22 25.63
N ASN A 478 -36.12 37.91 25.97
CA ASN A 478 -37.03 37.20 25.06
C ASN A 478 -37.30 37.96 23.75
N LYS A 479 -37.40 39.30 23.78
CA LYS A 479 -37.55 40.12 22.56
C LYS A 479 -36.24 40.27 21.77
N LEU A 480 -35.07 40.09 22.40
CA LEU A 480 -33.75 40.20 21.76
C LEU A 480 -33.39 38.91 20.99
N ILE A 481 -33.71 37.76 21.58
CA ILE A 481 -33.46 36.41 21.04
C ILE A 481 -34.03 36.26 19.62
N SER A 482 -35.25 36.76 19.37
CA SER A 482 -35.91 36.65 18.06
C SER A 482 -35.18 37.36 16.90
N SER A 483 -34.36 38.38 17.21
CA SER A 483 -33.54 39.10 16.23
C SER A 483 -32.17 38.45 15.95
N VAL A 484 -31.72 37.56 16.84
CA VAL A 484 -30.44 36.84 16.75
C VAL A 484 -30.61 35.50 16.02
N ASP A 485 -31.81 34.89 16.09
CA ASP A 485 -32.11 33.60 15.46
C ASP A 485 -31.89 33.59 13.93
N TYR A 486 -32.19 34.70 13.24
CA TYR A 486 -31.93 34.84 11.80
C TYR A 486 -30.43 34.80 11.45
N LEU A 487 -29.56 35.34 12.31
CA LEU A 487 -28.11 35.30 12.10
C LEU A 487 -27.52 33.92 12.41
N ARG A 488 -28.05 33.22 13.40
CA ARG A 488 -27.63 31.85 13.72
C ARG A 488 -27.85 30.91 12.54
N GLU A 489 -29.00 30.97 11.88
CA GLU A 489 -29.29 30.12 10.73
C GLU A 489 -28.39 30.41 9.51
N SER A 490 -27.93 31.66 9.34
CA SER A 490 -27.11 32.08 8.20
C SER A 490 -25.63 31.68 8.30
N PHE A 491 -25.04 31.63 9.51
CA PHE A 491 -23.58 31.50 9.66
C PHE A 491 -23.13 30.14 10.22
N VAL A 492 -23.99 29.42 10.94
CA VAL A 492 -23.57 28.29 11.77
C VAL A 492 -23.25 27.04 10.97
N GLY A 493 -24.11 26.64 10.03
CA GLY A 493 -23.99 25.30 9.40
C GLY A 493 -22.70 25.07 8.62
N THR A 494 -22.25 26.05 7.82
CA THR A 494 -21.05 25.89 6.97
C THR A 494 -19.76 26.19 7.73
N LEU A 495 -19.80 27.13 8.67
CA LEU A 495 -18.64 27.48 9.50
C LEU A 495 -18.32 26.38 10.51
N GLU A 496 -19.34 25.78 11.14
CA GLU A 496 -19.14 24.64 12.05
C GLU A 496 -18.55 23.44 11.32
N ARG A 497 -19.04 23.09 10.11
CA ARG A 497 -18.46 22.01 9.30
C ARG A 497 -17.01 22.30 8.90
N CYS A 498 -16.69 23.55 8.56
CA CYS A 498 -15.33 23.96 8.22
C CYS A 498 -14.39 23.82 9.42
N LEU A 499 -14.79 24.34 10.58
CA LEU A 499 -14.03 24.25 11.82
C LEU A 499 -13.85 22.81 12.30
N GLN A 500 -14.92 22.01 12.28
CA GLN A 500 -14.83 20.58 12.61
C GLN A 500 -13.82 19.86 11.71
N SER A 501 -13.79 20.16 10.41
CA SER A 501 -12.81 19.56 9.50
C SER A 501 -11.37 20.01 9.78
N LEU A 502 -11.15 21.24 10.26
CA LEU A 502 -9.82 21.74 10.63
C LEU A 502 -9.37 21.12 11.96
N GLU A 503 -10.24 21.11 12.98
CA GLU A 503 -9.94 20.58 14.30
C GLU A 503 -9.75 19.05 14.33
N LYS A 504 -10.50 18.29 13.51
CA LYS A 504 -10.32 16.83 13.36
C LYS A 504 -8.92 16.43 12.91
N SER A 505 -8.17 17.34 12.28
CA SER A 505 -6.83 17.05 11.73
C SER A 505 -5.68 17.22 12.74
N GLN A 506 -5.99 17.56 14.00
CA GLN A 506 -5.00 17.78 15.06
C GLN A 506 -5.35 16.94 16.30
N ASP A 507 -4.52 15.93 16.61
CA ASP A 507 -4.74 14.92 17.68
C ASP A 507 -4.86 15.49 19.13
N VAL A 508 -4.64 16.80 19.33
CA VAL A 508 -4.50 17.39 20.68
C VAL A 508 -5.46 18.56 20.93
N SER A 509 -6.11 19.12 19.90
CA SER A 509 -7.08 20.18 20.13
C SER A 509 -8.47 19.60 20.38
N VAL A 510 -8.85 19.56 21.67
CA VAL A 510 -10.27 19.70 22.07
C VAL A 510 -10.88 20.80 21.20
N HIS A 511 -12.15 20.66 20.79
CA HIS A 511 -12.94 21.56 19.93
C HIS A 511 -13.00 23.04 20.40
N ILE A 512 -11.86 23.68 20.68
CA ILE A 512 -11.73 24.97 21.37
C ILE A 512 -12.18 26.08 20.43
N THR A 513 -11.83 26.01 19.14
CA THR A 513 -12.22 27.03 18.16
C THR A 513 -13.71 26.93 17.86
N SER A 514 -14.23 25.72 17.68
CA SER A 514 -15.67 25.45 17.56
C SER A 514 -16.44 25.86 18.83
N ASN A 515 -15.88 25.63 20.02
CA ASN A 515 -16.50 26.05 21.28
C ASN A 515 -16.49 27.56 21.45
N ASN A 516 -15.45 28.26 21.00
CA ASN A 516 -15.40 29.72 21.02
C ASN A 516 -16.36 30.34 20.00
N LEU A 517 -16.58 29.70 18.84
CA LEU A 517 -17.66 30.07 17.94
C LEU A 517 -19.04 29.94 18.61
N LYS A 518 -19.27 28.83 19.34
CA LYS A 518 -20.48 28.67 20.16
C LYS A 518 -20.59 29.75 21.23
N GLN A 519 -19.49 30.20 21.83
CA GLN A 519 -19.49 31.30 22.79
C GLN A 519 -19.80 32.66 22.14
N ILE A 520 -19.37 32.92 20.91
CA ILE A 520 -19.77 34.13 20.14
C ILE A 520 -21.29 34.13 19.94
N LEU A 521 -21.86 33.00 19.52
CA LEU A 521 -23.30 32.86 19.36
C LEU A 521 -24.01 33.01 20.72
N ASN A 522 -23.57 32.31 21.76
CA ASN A 522 -24.15 32.38 23.11
C ASN A 522 -24.05 33.78 23.74
N ALA A 523 -23.01 34.56 23.43
CA ALA A 523 -22.88 35.94 23.90
C ALA A 523 -23.99 36.85 23.36
N ALA A 524 -24.59 36.50 22.21
CA ALA A 524 -25.77 37.16 21.66
C ALA A 524 -27.09 36.69 22.30
N TYR A 525 -27.14 35.48 22.87
CA TYR A 525 -28.35 34.90 23.46
C TYR A 525 -28.52 35.15 24.96
N HIS A 526 -27.43 35.27 25.73
CA HIS A 526 -27.48 35.41 27.20
C HIS A 526 -27.15 36.83 27.67
N VAL A 527 -27.88 37.84 27.18
CA VAL A 527 -27.73 39.22 27.66
C VAL A 527 -28.41 39.34 29.04
N GLU A 528 -27.66 39.04 30.10
CA GLU A 528 -28.10 39.27 31.48
C GLU A 528 -27.64 40.64 31.97
N VAL A 529 -28.59 41.45 32.44
CA VAL A 529 -28.27 42.74 33.09
C VAL A 529 -27.83 42.45 34.52
N THR A 530 -26.52 42.34 34.71
CA THR A 530 -25.94 42.12 36.04
C THR A 530 -25.77 43.46 36.76
N PHE A 531 -26.58 43.64 37.80
CA PHE A 531 -26.51 44.77 38.74
C PHE A 531 -25.64 44.39 39.93
N HIS A 532 -24.35 44.11 39.71
CA HIS A 532 -23.42 43.93 40.83
C HIS A 532 -23.14 45.28 41.50
N SER A 533 -22.91 45.27 42.83
CA SER A 533 -22.78 46.45 43.71
C SER A 533 -21.61 47.42 43.41
N GLY A 534 -21.05 47.38 42.20
CA GLY A 534 -20.02 48.30 41.70
C GLY A 534 -20.35 48.96 40.35
N SER A 535 -21.52 48.74 39.75
CA SER A 535 -21.89 49.38 38.46
C SER A 535 -22.40 50.82 38.65
N SER A 536 -22.18 51.69 37.66
CA SER A 536 -22.63 53.10 37.72
C SER A 536 -24.15 53.24 37.85
N VAL A 537 -24.93 52.25 37.39
CA VAL A 537 -26.39 52.21 37.47
C VAL A 537 -26.89 51.76 38.85
N THR A 538 -26.25 50.76 39.47
CA THR A 538 -26.59 50.35 40.86
C THR A 538 -26.28 51.44 41.87
N ARG A 539 -25.17 52.15 41.68
CA ARG A 539 -24.79 53.29 42.52
C ARG A 539 -25.80 54.44 42.42
N MET A 540 -26.38 54.65 41.23
CA MET A 540 -27.38 55.70 41.00
C MET A 540 -28.78 55.30 41.50
N LEU A 541 -29.20 54.05 41.31
CA LEU A 541 -30.40 53.49 41.93
C LEU A 541 -30.28 53.55 43.45
N TRP A 542 -29.11 53.24 44.02
CA TRP A 542 -28.83 53.40 45.44
C TRP A 542 -28.86 54.84 45.94
N GLU A 543 -28.35 55.79 45.15
CA GLU A 543 -28.45 57.23 45.46
C GLU A 543 -29.90 57.74 45.39
N GLN A 544 -30.72 57.21 44.48
CA GLN A 544 -32.17 57.47 44.41
C GLN A 544 -32.94 56.76 45.54
N ILE A 545 -32.54 55.55 45.95
CA ILE A 545 -33.06 54.84 47.12
C ILE A 545 -32.75 55.62 48.40
N LYS A 546 -31.57 56.23 48.53
CA LYS A 546 -31.29 57.17 49.61
C LYS A 546 -32.30 58.33 49.61
N GLN A 547 -32.66 58.86 48.45
CA GLN A 547 -33.68 59.92 48.33
C GLN A 547 -35.10 59.43 48.63
N ILE A 548 -35.47 58.22 48.19
CA ILE A 548 -36.78 57.59 48.45
C ILE A 548 -36.92 57.27 49.93
N ILE A 549 -35.91 56.65 50.55
CA ILE A 549 -35.85 56.40 52.00
C ILE A 549 -35.90 57.73 52.74
N GLN A 550 -35.16 58.76 52.32
CA GLN A 550 -35.22 60.09 52.95
C GLN A 550 -36.60 60.76 52.84
N ARG A 551 -37.33 60.56 51.73
CA ARG A 551 -38.70 61.07 51.55
C ARG A 551 -39.75 60.26 52.33
N ILE A 552 -39.58 58.94 52.43
CA ILE A 552 -40.52 58.04 53.11
C ILE A 552 -40.33 58.09 54.64
N THR A 553 -39.09 58.26 55.12
CA THR A 553 -38.77 58.31 56.57
C THR A 553 -39.21 59.58 57.30
N TRP A 554 -39.82 60.55 56.60
CA TRP A 554 -40.32 61.79 57.21
C TRP A 554 -41.80 61.72 57.66
N VAL A 555 -42.48 60.61 57.39
CA VAL A 555 -43.74 60.24 58.03
C VAL A 555 -43.47 58.94 58.80
N SER A 556 -44.03 58.81 60.00
CA SER A 556 -43.86 57.71 60.96
C SER A 556 -43.57 56.32 60.33
N PRO A 557 -42.73 55.49 60.98
CA PRO A 557 -42.14 54.30 60.34
C PRO A 557 -43.19 53.43 59.63
N PRO A 558 -42.97 53.10 58.33
CA PRO A 558 -44.02 52.53 57.49
C PRO A 558 -44.33 51.10 57.88
N ALA A 559 -45.61 50.81 58.08
CA ALA A 559 -46.12 49.45 58.06
C ALA A 559 -45.97 48.86 56.65
N ILE A 560 -45.48 47.63 56.55
CA ILE A 560 -45.30 46.93 55.26
C ILE A 560 -46.68 46.44 54.78
N THR A 561 -47.48 47.34 54.21
CA THR A 561 -48.81 47.05 53.65
C THR A 561 -48.73 46.71 52.16
N LEU A 562 -49.79 46.11 51.60
CA LEU A 562 -49.91 45.87 50.15
C LEU A 562 -49.75 47.17 49.35
N GLU A 563 -50.33 48.27 49.85
CA GLU A 563 -50.22 49.61 49.24
C GLU A 563 -48.80 50.16 49.31
N TRP A 564 -48.09 49.93 50.42
CA TRP A 564 -46.69 50.32 50.56
C TRP A 564 -45.81 49.58 49.54
N LYS A 565 -45.98 48.25 49.39
CA LYS A 565 -45.22 47.47 48.40
C LYS A 565 -45.49 47.95 46.97
N ARG A 566 -46.76 48.20 46.61
CA ARG A 566 -47.13 48.79 45.31
C ARG A 566 -46.49 50.17 45.10
N LYS A 567 -46.52 51.04 46.11
CA LYS A 567 -45.92 52.37 46.02
C LYS A 567 -44.41 52.31 45.82
N VAL A 568 -43.71 51.43 46.55
CA VAL A 568 -42.27 51.21 46.41
C VAL A 568 -41.94 50.66 45.02
N ALA A 569 -42.75 49.72 44.49
CA ALA A 569 -42.58 49.19 43.14
C ALA A 569 -42.83 50.26 42.06
N GLN A 570 -43.87 51.09 42.22
CA GLN A 570 -44.17 52.22 41.33
C GLN A 570 -43.02 53.23 41.29
N GLU A 571 -42.52 53.64 42.46
CA GLU A 571 -41.38 54.57 42.56
C GLU A 571 -40.09 53.94 41.99
N ALA A 572 -39.90 52.62 42.16
CA ALA A 572 -38.78 51.90 41.55
C ALA A 572 -38.88 51.87 40.01
N ILE A 573 -40.06 51.61 39.45
CA ILE A 573 -40.32 51.64 38.01
C ILE A 573 -40.07 53.05 37.44
N GLU A 574 -40.57 54.09 38.10
CA GLU A 574 -40.41 55.49 37.66
C GLU A 574 -38.96 55.99 37.77
N SER A 575 -38.18 55.43 38.70
CA SER A 575 -36.76 55.75 38.86
C SER A 575 -35.86 55.11 37.80
N LEU A 576 -36.35 54.09 37.06
CA LEU A 576 -35.59 53.40 36.02
C LEU A 576 -35.51 54.27 34.75
N SER A 577 -34.31 54.75 34.44
CA SER A 577 -34.05 55.43 33.17
C SER A 577 -33.84 54.40 32.05
N ALA A 578 -34.84 54.26 31.17
CA ALA A 578 -34.75 53.38 30.00
C ALA A 578 -33.52 53.66 29.12
N SER A 579 -33.12 54.94 28.97
CA SER A 579 -31.94 55.32 28.19
C SER A 579 -30.62 54.88 28.83
N LYS A 580 -30.49 54.95 30.15
CA LYS A 580 -29.30 54.45 30.88
C LYS A 580 -29.27 52.94 30.93
N LEU A 581 -30.44 52.30 31.06
CA LEU A 581 -30.57 50.83 31.04
C LEU A 581 -30.18 50.28 29.66
N ALA A 582 -30.74 50.81 28.57
CA ALA A 582 -30.35 50.47 27.20
C ALA A 582 -28.84 50.65 26.97
N LYS A 583 -28.26 51.77 27.43
CA LYS A 583 -26.83 52.05 27.30
C LYS A 583 -25.97 51.05 28.09
N SER A 584 -26.40 50.65 29.29
CA SER A 584 -25.74 49.63 30.11
C SER A 584 -25.79 48.25 29.45
N ILE A 585 -26.96 47.85 28.93
CA ILE A 585 -27.17 46.56 28.26
C ILE A 585 -26.34 46.48 26.97
N CYS A 586 -26.43 47.47 26.09
CA CYS A 586 -25.62 47.51 24.87
C CYS A 586 -24.12 47.53 25.19
N SER A 587 -23.68 48.22 26.24
CA SER A 587 -22.27 48.22 26.65
C SER A 587 -21.82 46.84 27.14
N GLN A 588 -22.63 46.14 27.94
CA GLN A 588 -22.34 44.78 28.40
C GLN A 588 -22.33 43.78 27.23
N PHE A 589 -23.30 43.89 26.32
CA PHE A 589 -23.37 43.06 25.12
C PHE A 589 -22.13 43.25 24.24
N ARG A 590 -21.73 44.50 23.94
CA ARG A 590 -20.49 44.81 23.20
C ARG A 590 -19.25 44.25 23.86
N THR A 591 -19.14 44.38 25.19
CA THR A 591 -17.97 43.89 25.94
C THR A 591 -17.86 42.37 25.87
N ARG A 592 -18.98 41.65 26.04
CA ARG A 592 -19.03 40.18 25.90
C ARG A 592 -18.73 39.73 24.48
N LEU A 593 -19.32 40.40 23.47
CA LEU A 593 -19.07 40.09 22.07
C LEU A 593 -17.59 40.28 21.69
N ASN A 594 -16.98 41.39 22.10
CA ASN A 594 -15.55 41.67 21.85
C ASN A 594 -14.65 40.63 22.54
N SER A 595 -14.96 40.25 23.79
CA SER A 595 -14.22 39.19 24.49
C SER A 595 -14.32 37.85 23.79
N SER A 596 -15.50 37.47 23.29
CA SER A 596 -15.68 36.21 22.55
C SER A 596 -14.98 36.21 21.19
N HIS A 597 -15.01 37.34 20.48
CA HIS A 597 -14.28 37.54 19.22
C HIS A 597 -12.76 37.42 19.43
N GLU A 598 -12.21 38.08 20.45
CA GLU A 598 -10.78 38.00 20.78
C GLU A 598 -10.36 36.57 21.15
N ALA A 599 -11.18 35.85 21.92
CA ALA A 599 -10.94 34.45 22.29
C ALA A 599 -10.97 33.51 21.07
N PHE A 600 -11.92 33.71 20.16
CA PHE A 600 -11.98 32.98 18.89
C PHE A 600 -10.75 33.26 18.02
N ALA A 601 -10.40 34.54 17.83
CA ALA A 601 -9.24 34.95 17.06
C ALA A 601 -7.93 34.36 17.63
N ALA A 602 -7.78 34.31 18.96
CA ALA A 602 -6.64 33.66 19.61
C ALA A 602 -6.61 32.15 19.33
N SER A 603 -7.75 31.48 19.39
CA SER A 603 -7.86 30.03 19.15
C SER A 603 -7.61 29.67 17.69
N LEU A 604 -8.13 30.48 16.75
CA LEU A 604 -7.89 30.30 15.33
C LEU A 604 -6.41 30.51 14.98
N ARG A 605 -5.71 31.45 15.63
CA ARG A 605 -4.25 31.62 15.48
C ARG A 605 -3.48 30.40 15.99
N GLN A 606 -3.92 29.80 17.09
CA GLN A 606 -3.31 28.57 17.61
C GLN A 606 -3.53 27.38 16.66
N LEU A 607 -4.74 27.25 16.11
CA LEU A 607 -5.07 26.26 15.10
C LEU A 607 -4.22 26.46 13.82
N GLU A 608 -4.10 27.70 13.34
CA GLU A 608 -3.27 28.07 12.20
C GLU A 608 -1.78 27.75 12.43
N ALA A 609 -1.24 28.04 13.62
CA ALA A 609 0.13 27.68 13.97
C ALA A 609 0.35 26.15 13.97
N GLY A 610 -0.63 25.39 14.48
CA GLY A 610 -0.61 23.92 14.42
C GLY A 610 -0.60 23.39 12.98
N HIS A 611 -1.44 23.95 12.12
CA HIS A 611 -1.47 23.59 10.71
C HIS A 611 -0.21 24.05 9.95
N SER A 612 0.39 25.20 10.27
CA SER A 612 1.60 25.68 9.59
C SER A 612 2.73 24.67 9.67
N GLY A 613 3.07 24.20 10.88
CA GLY A 613 4.14 23.20 11.06
C GLY A 613 3.80 21.84 10.44
N ARG A 614 2.52 21.45 10.40
CA ARG A 614 2.07 20.23 9.71
C ARG A 614 2.20 20.38 8.19
N LEU A 615 1.78 21.53 7.64
CA LEU A 615 1.81 21.82 6.20
C LEU A 615 3.24 21.96 5.69
N GLU A 616 4.17 22.56 6.43
CA GLU A 616 5.59 22.60 6.08
C GLU A 616 6.16 21.18 5.92
N LYS A 617 5.87 20.28 6.88
CA LYS A 617 6.27 18.86 6.79
C LYS A 617 5.61 18.17 5.59
N THR A 618 4.34 18.45 5.33
CA THR A 618 3.61 17.94 4.15
C THR A 618 4.24 18.44 2.85
N GLU A 619 4.69 19.68 2.78
CA GLU A 619 5.36 20.27 1.61
C GLU A 619 6.72 19.61 1.35
N ASP A 620 7.54 19.47 2.38
CA ASP A 620 8.83 18.77 2.30
C ASP A 620 8.64 17.33 1.78
N LEU A 621 7.61 16.65 2.31
CA LEU A 621 7.29 15.29 1.91
C LEU A 621 6.77 15.21 0.48
N TRP A 622 5.88 16.12 0.10
CA TRP A 622 5.37 16.23 -1.26
C TRP A 622 6.50 16.47 -2.27
N LEU A 623 7.47 17.34 -1.94
CA LEU A 623 8.65 17.56 -2.75
C LEU A 623 9.52 16.30 -2.87
N LYS A 624 9.74 15.56 -1.78
CA LYS A 624 10.50 14.29 -1.79
C LYS A 624 9.81 13.22 -2.66
N VAL A 625 8.50 13.02 -2.49
CA VAL A 625 7.75 12.05 -3.30
C VAL A 625 7.84 12.40 -4.78
N ARG A 626 7.67 13.68 -5.12
CA ARG A 626 7.67 14.15 -6.51
C ARG A 626 9.05 14.14 -7.17
N LYS A 627 10.11 14.51 -6.45
CA LYS A 627 11.45 14.71 -7.02
C LYS A 627 12.40 13.53 -6.85
N ASP A 628 12.12 12.63 -5.90
CA ASP A 628 13.00 11.49 -5.61
C ASP A 628 12.25 10.15 -5.70
N HIS A 629 11.20 9.94 -4.90
CA HIS A 629 10.62 8.60 -4.76
C HIS A 629 9.87 8.11 -6.01
N ALA A 630 8.94 8.91 -6.55
CA ALA A 630 8.17 8.51 -7.73
C ALA A 630 9.07 8.34 -8.98
N PRO A 631 10.02 9.24 -9.29
CA PRO A 631 10.91 9.05 -10.43
C PRO A 631 11.83 7.82 -10.31
N ARG A 632 12.39 7.55 -9.12
CA ARG A 632 13.20 6.33 -8.88
C ARG A 632 12.38 5.05 -9.06
N LEU A 633 11.16 5.04 -8.54
CA LEU A 633 10.27 3.88 -8.64
C LEU A 633 9.77 3.66 -10.07
N ALA A 634 9.50 4.75 -10.82
CA ALA A 634 9.18 4.68 -12.24
C ALA A 634 10.33 4.04 -13.04
N ARG A 635 11.58 4.36 -12.72
CA ARG A 635 12.75 3.70 -13.33
C ARG A 635 12.81 2.20 -13.02
N LEU A 636 12.62 1.79 -11.77
CA LEU A 636 12.56 0.37 -11.39
C LEU A 636 11.42 -0.35 -12.13
N SER A 637 10.26 0.29 -12.25
CA SER A 637 9.12 -0.20 -13.03
C SER A 637 9.50 -0.40 -14.50
N LEU A 638 10.08 0.61 -15.14
CA LEU A 638 10.52 0.55 -16.53
C LEU A 638 11.56 -0.57 -16.77
N GLU A 639 12.50 -0.78 -15.85
CA GLU A 639 13.48 -1.86 -15.95
C GLU A 639 12.85 -3.26 -15.86
N SER A 640 11.94 -3.47 -14.90
CA SER A 640 11.20 -4.73 -14.76
C SER A 640 10.30 -5.01 -15.96
N ARG A 641 9.69 -3.97 -16.53
CA ARG A 641 8.89 -4.05 -17.76
C ARG A 641 9.76 -4.35 -18.99
N SER A 642 10.85 -3.61 -19.18
CA SER A 642 11.81 -3.85 -20.26
C SER A 642 12.38 -5.27 -20.22
N LEU A 643 12.58 -5.84 -19.03
CA LEU A 643 12.98 -7.23 -18.88
C LEU A 643 11.89 -8.17 -19.41
N GLN A 644 10.63 -7.96 -19.05
CA GLN A 644 9.49 -8.72 -19.56
C GLN A 644 9.41 -8.66 -21.09
N ASP A 645 9.52 -7.47 -21.68
CA ASP A 645 9.38 -7.26 -23.11
C ASP A 645 10.54 -7.90 -23.89
N VAL A 646 11.78 -7.79 -23.41
CA VAL A 646 12.94 -8.45 -24.04
C VAL A 646 12.86 -9.99 -23.90
N LEU A 647 12.26 -10.49 -22.82
CA LEU A 647 12.02 -11.93 -22.68
C LEU A 647 11.00 -12.40 -23.71
N LEU A 648 9.85 -11.72 -23.84
CA LEU A 648 8.75 -12.11 -24.74
C LEU A 648 9.06 -11.86 -26.23
N HIS A 649 9.60 -10.70 -26.57
CA HIS A 649 9.68 -10.20 -27.94
C HIS A 649 11.11 -10.13 -28.49
N ARG A 650 12.11 -10.42 -27.65
CA ARG A 650 13.53 -10.17 -27.93
C ARG A 650 13.79 -8.68 -28.15
N LYS A 651 15.04 -8.30 -28.39
CA LYS A 651 15.35 -6.90 -28.73
C LYS A 651 14.84 -6.58 -30.14
N PRO A 652 14.23 -5.40 -30.35
CA PRO A 652 13.85 -4.95 -31.69
C PRO A 652 15.09 -4.83 -32.58
N LYS A 653 14.92 -5.08 -33.88
CA LYS A 653 15.99 -4.95 -34.86
C LYS A 653 16.03 -3.51 -35.36
N LEU A 654 17.21 -2.90 -35.31
CA LEU A 654 17.46 -1.58 -35.86
C LEU A 654 17.56 -1.69 -37.39
N GLY A 655 16.59 -1.11 -38.10
CA GLY A 655 16.62 -0.93 -39.55
C GLY A 655 17.27 0.39 -39.95
N GLN A 656 16.82 0.95 -41.08
CA GLN A 656 17.30 2.23 -41.59
C GLN A 656 16.96 3.40 -40.64
N GLU A 657 17.87 4.34 -40.44
CA GLU A 657 17.59 5.60 -39.75
C GLU A 657 16.52 6.39 -40.53
N LEU A 658 15.38 6.64 -39.90
CA LEU A 658 14.28 7.44 -40.45
C LEU A 658 14.45 8.93 -40.14
N GLY A 659 15.08 9.25 -39.01
CA GLY A 659 15.34 10.63 -38.62
C GLY A 659 16.05 10.74 -37.27
N ARG A 660 16.63 11.91 -37.02
CA ARG A 660 17.36 12.22 -35.79
C ARG A 660 16.90 13.54 -35.21
N GLY A 661 16.66 13.57 -33.90
CA GLY A 661 16.31 14.76 -33.16
C GLY A 661 17.23 14.97 -31.96
N GLN A 662 16.97 16.04 -31.21
CA GLN A 662 17.72 16.37 -29.99
C GLN A 662 17.65 15.26 -28.93
N TYR A 663 16.58 14.46 -28.93
CA TYR A 663 16.30 13.45 -27.89
C TYR A 663 16.46 12.00 -28.38
N GLY A 664 17.12 11.78 -29.52
CA GLY A 664 17.39 10.43 -30.00
C GLY A 664 17.33 10.25 -31.51
N VAL A 665 17.50 9.00 -31.93
CA VAL A 665 17.46 8.57 -33.33
C VAL A 665 16.28 7.63 -33.52
N VAL A 666 15.50 7.83 -34.58
CA VAL A 666 14.37 6.98 -34.95
C VAL A 666 14.81 6.08 -36.11
N TYR A 667 14.59 4.79 -35.94
CA TYR A 667 14.91 3.75 -36.92
C TYR A 667 13.62 3.08 -37.39
N LEU A 668 13.64 2.60 -38.63
CA LEU A 668 12.65 1.66 -39.13
C LEU A 668 12.78 0.35 -38.32
N CYS A 669 11.67 -0.21 -37.87
CA CYS A 669 11.62 -1.53 -37.29
C CYS A 669 10.48 -2.28 -37.98
N ASP A 670 10.80 -3.35 -38.70
CA ASP A 670 9.77 -4.05 -39.48
C ASP A 670 8.65 -4.53 -38.54
N ASN A 671 8.96 -5.45 -37.63
CA ASN A 671 8.02 -6.00 -36.65
C ASN A 671 8.68 -6.11 -35.28
N TRP A 672 7.95 -5.73 -34.23
CA TRP A 672 8.30 -6.06 -32.86
C TRP A 672 7.04 -6.26 -32.02
N GLY A 673 7.02 -7.29 -31.18
CA GLY A 673 5.87 -7.54 -30.30
C GLY A 673 4.54 -7.87 -31.00
N GLY A 674 4.53 -8.12 -32.31
CA GLY A 674 3.30 -8.27 -33.09
C GLY A 674 2.80 -6.96 -33.71
N HIS A 675 3.49 -5.85 -33.45
CA HIS A 675 3.24 -4.56 -34.08
C HIS A 675 4.03 -4.47 -35.39
N PHE A 676 3.33 -4.22 -36.49
CA PHE A 676 3.89 -3.95 -37.82
C PHE A 676 2.91 -3.04 -38.59
N PRO A 677 3.40 -2.02 -39.33
CA PRO A 677 4.78 -1.51 -39.32
C PRO A 677 5.06 -0.75 -38.01
N CYS A 678 6.32 -0.73 -37.55
CA CYS A 678 6.70 0.03 -36.37
C CYS A 678 7.98 0.87 -36.57
N ALA A 679 8.24 1.78 -35.64
CA ALA A 679 9.45 2.58 -35.60
C ALA A 679 10.07 2.46 -34.22
N LEU A 680 11.41 2.36 -34.16
CA LEU A 680 12.16 2.26 -32.93
C LEU A 680 12.86 3.57 -32.65
N LYS A 681 12.52 4.23 -31.53
CA LYS A 681 13.24 5.41 -31.06
C LYS A 681 14.30 5.00 -30.05
N SER A 682 15.57 5.24 -30.39
CA SER A 682 16.69 5.06 -29.47
C SER A 682 16.94 6.37 -28.72
N VAL A 683 16.79 6.34 -27.39
CA VAL A 683 17.01 7.48 -26.49
C VAL A 683 18.17 7.14 -25.56
N VAL A 684 19.10 8.07 -25.39
CA VAL A 684 20.20 7.96 -24.43
C VAL A 684 20.12 9.18 -23.51
N PRO A 685 19.50 9.05 -22.32
CA PRO A 685 19.42 10.16 -21.39
C PRO A 685 20.83 10.57 -20.91
N PRO A 686 21.12 11.88 -20.81
CA PRO A 686 22.47 12.38 -20.50
C PRO A 686 22.88 12.21 -19.03
N ASP A 687 21.91 12.09 -18.12
CA ASP A 687 22.14 11.89 -16.69
C ASP A 687 20.98 11.09 -16.05
N GLU A 688 21.11 10.77 -14.75
CA GLU A 688 20.10 10.02 -14.01
C GLU A 688 18.76 10.74 -13.88
N LYS A 689 18.78 12.08 -13.81
CA LYS A 689 17.56 12.87 -13.66
C LYS A 689 16.70 12.75 -14.91
N HIS A 690 17.29 12.95 -16.10
CA HIS A 690 16.60 12.78 -17.37
C HIS A 690 16.12 11.33 -17.57
N TRP A 691 16.86 10.34 -17.05
CA TRP A 691 16.44 8.94 -17.04
C TRP A 691 15.17 8.72 -16.22
N ASN A 692 15.13 9.29 -15.02
CA ASN A 692 13.98 9.17 -14.12
C ASN A 692 12.75 9.92 -14.65
N ASP A 693 12.95 11.12 -15.23
CA ASP A 693 11.90 11.91 -15.85
C ASP A 693 11.28 11.15 -17.05
N LEU A 694 12.11 10.56 -17.92
CA LEU A 694 11.66 9.73 -19.04
C LEU A 694 10.89 8.49 -18.56
N ALA A 695 11.35 7.83 -17.50
CA ALA A 695 10.66 6.66 -16.96
C ALA A 695 9.27 7.01 -16.41
N LEU A 696 9.13 8.19 -15.80
CA LEU A 696 7.85 8.68 -15.30
C LEU A 696 6.91 9.08 -16.45
N GLU A 697 7.43 9.72 -17.50
CA GLU A 697 6.68 10.02 -18.72
C GLU A 697 6.15 8.74 -19.39
N PHE A 698 7.01 7.73 -19.57
CA PHE A 698 6.61 6.43 -20.11
C PHE A 698 5.51 5.78 -19.29
N HIS A 699 5.61 5.86 -17.95
CA HIS A 699 4.55 5.34 -17.08
C HIS A 699 3.21 6.05 -17.32
N TYR A 700 3.18 7.39 -17.41
CA TYR A 700 1.94 8.14 -17.65
C TYR A 700 1.35 7.91 -19.04
N MET A 701 2.19 7.87 -20.08
CA MET A 701 1.76 7.71 -21.47
C MET A 701 1.03 6.38 -21.70
N ARG A 702 1.41 5.32 -20.98
CA ARG A 702 0.74 4.02 -21.02
C ARG A 702 -0.73 4.05 -20.58
N TRP A 703 -1.12 5.02 -19.76
CA TRP A 703 -2.50 5.17 -19.27
C TRP A 703 -3.35 6.10 -20.15
N VAL A 704 -2.73 6.82 -21.08
CA VAL A 704 -3.45 7.60 -22.07
C VAL A 704 -4.06 6.61 -23.06
N ARG A 705 -5.39 6.50 -23.07
CA ARG A 705 -6.13 5.62 -24.00
C ARG A 705 -5.58 5.77 -25.42
N SER A 706 -5.45 4.65 -26.12
CA SER A 706 -5.12 4.58 -27.54
C SER A 706 -6.14 5.40 -28.35
N HIS A 707 -5.87 6.68 -28.58
CA HIS A 707 -6.55 7.44 -29.63
C HIS A 707 -6.04 6.94 -30.97
N LEU A 708 -6.88 7.01 -32.02
CA LEU A 708 -6.56 6.55 -33.40
C LEU A 708 -5.24 7.11 -34.00
N HIS A 709 -4.59 8.07 -33.34
CA HIS A 709 -3.36 8.73 -33.77
C HIS A 709 -2.23 8.74 -32.72
N LEU A 710 -2.39 8.05 -31.59
CA LEU A 710 -1.34 7.91 -30.58
C LEU A 710 -0.64 6.56 -30.77
N TRP A 711 0.69 6.62 -30.96
CA TRP A 711 1.57 5.48 -31.08
C TRP A 711 1.55 4.67 -29.77
N GLU A 712 1.44 3.35 -29.86
CA GLU A 712 1.70 2.47 -28.70
C GLU A 712 3.20 2.52 -28.41
N GLU A 713 3.57 3.26 -27.37
CA GLU A 713 4.91 3.18 -26.80
C GLU A 713 5.00 1.92 -25.94
N THR A 714 5.91 1.04 -26.32
CA THR A 714 6.13 -0.26 -25.68
C THR A 714 7.54 -0.39 -25.13
#